data_AF-A0A930YSG1-F1
#
_entry.id   AF-A0A930YSG1-F1
#
_cell.length_a   1.000
_cell.length_b   1.000
_cell.length_c   1.000
_cell.angle_alpha   90.00
_cell.angle_beta   90.00
_cell.angle_gamma   90.00
#
_symmetry.space_group_name_H-M   'P 1'
#
loop_
_entity.id
_entity.type
_entity.pdbx_description
1 polymer ?
#
loop_
_entity_poly.entity_id
_entity_poly.type
_entity_poly.pdbx_seq_one_letter_code
_entity_poly.pdbx_strand_id
1 'polypeptide(L)'
;MTRQENNPEAKQPGRNRLGKLYPSLVNTDVLPDESLDAAQNNQHVGSIDQTGWHTKLNIEALSLTLTESITPLEVLKHFVTTAFLREKDSHRKGGSVAIPPSDFELHLAQRLKDAGVLDAQDITIPCRVVRLRTNGLFYLRANQKTLSYEQKIQLLTIESALNTALFAERYFLDANMASELDLLAFEQKIVSTMMKQSRPRCATTQSTQEDGEWVVRKAISLHIESLRLSQRLVTEFRTNVHKGIAAFRVHLALPEQFPRSFLSSDGSIKEATFDDLCRAATAYNLHLGMLITASAFRSSKRINEVWLSGICNTNKLHACLFSFHITRKQFEDTNITEETNPLSVYQLWNAQIDEVDGILRSVHPLFTLDDEIFCPPSRYDFVESSQKRLDSVAAHALGTDEVSGLSIDEGQAREEIITKILRNLSSSTEENVRTILSYTANSTDPTVRAAGERVVSRFIKGTLAEDDFEAISEEFVDGGVLSLAVTKAQRLISEKNYQDAELLLREALDSVDGNNTYTDSSTTQWCVFMNYVDRVLYNRILSNPEKNTRLAPMSYFEAHLLVSIAQTLQGQTQNALQHARRAVEIAPLSMSARLHLSHCLEESLDITAAADELKKLLLLAHDPESIGFGYYRMAFFQWRLRHLKAAQACYQFALKFLPGATFIIGTETAILAQTEPEFSCDEMSDDEIYATLIENQIPVAPTDEVSTIFLDGTRASLDAELFSVAKNFMMNLGIMTKDDVYFDMLNSIEGEPDR
;
A
#
# COMPACT_ATOMS: atom_id res chain seq x y z
N MET A 1 -24.13 24.62 47.62
CA MET A 1 -24.65 25.50 46.57
C MET A 1 -23.63 26.60 46.27
N THR A 2 -22.77 26.36 45.30
CA THR A 2 -22.01 27.36 44.53
C THR A 2 -21.71 26.70 43.19
N ARG A 3 -22.36 27.17 42.13
CA ARG A 3 -22.19 26.69 40.74
C ARG A 3 -20.73 26.82 40.31
N GLN A 4 -20.04 25.70 40.10
CA GLN A 4 -18.72 25.66 39.43
C GLN A 4 -18.81 25.29 37.93
N GLU A 5 -20.01 25.10 37.37
CA GLU A 5 -20.27 24.94 35.92
C GLU A 5 -19.74 26.12 35.05
N ASN A 6 -19.34 27.21 35.70
CA ASN A 6 -18.78 28.40 35.06
C ASN A 6 -17.38 28.71 35.60
N ASN A 7 -16.44 27.75 35.54
CA ASN A 7 -15.03 28.10 35.63
C ASN A 7 -14.57 28.62 34.25
N PRO A 8 -14.40 29.95 34.06
CA PRO A 8 -13.97 30.50 32.77
C PRO A 8 -12.57 30.03 32.39
N GLU A 9 -11.73 29.61 33.35
CA GLU A 9 -10.40 29.06 33.04
C GLU A 9 -10.51 27.71 32.34
N ALA A 10 -11.44 26.83 32.71
CA ALA A 10 -11.59 25.51 32.09
C ALA A 10 -12.08 25.59 30.64
N LYS A 11 -12.87 26.62 30.32
CA LYS A 11 -13.40 26.92 28.97
C LYS A 11 -12.36 27.57 28.06
N GLN A 12 -11.25 28.06 28.61
CA GLN A 12 -10.19 28.62 27.79
C GLN A 12 -9.52 27.51 26.97
N PRO A 13 -9.11 27.80 25.72
CA PRO A 13 -8.18 26.94 25.02
C PRO A 13 -6.97 26.76 25.93
N GLY A 14 -6.48 25.53 26.08
CA GLY A 14 -5.35 25.28 26.98
C GLY A 14 -4.20 26.24 26.70
N ARG A 15 -3.60 26.84 27.74
CA ARG A 15 -2.55 27.86 27.60
C ARG A 15 -1.54 27.38 26.55
N ASN A 16 -1.57 28.00 25.36
CA ASN A 16 -0.78 27.71 24.15
C ASN A 16 -1.32 26.68 23.11
N ARG A 17 -2.58 26.25 23.10
CA ARG A 17 -3.02 25.11 22.25
C ARG A 17 -3.74 25.44 20.93
N LEU A 18 -4.26 26.65 20.70
CA LEU A 18 -4.83 27.02 19.38
C LEU A 18 -3.79 27.09 18.26
N GLY A 19 -2.59 27.58 18.58
CA GLY A 19 -1.42 27.59 17.67
C GLY A 19 -0.58 26.30 17.71
N LYS A 20 -0.95 25.34 18.57
CA LYS A 20 -0.29 24.03 18.73
C LYS A 20 -1.21 22.83 18.46
N LEU A 21 -2.50 23.03 18.20
CA LEU A 21 -3.51 21.99 17.94
C LEU A 21 -3.03 20.96 16.91
N TYR A 22 -2.34 21.44 15.89
CA TYR A 22 -1.76 20.62 14.84
C TYR A 22 -0.30 20.22 15.14
N PRO A 23 0.60 21.12 15.61
CA PRO A 23 1.97 20.78 15.99
C PRO A 23 2.18 19.82 17.17
N SER A 24 1.35 19.86 18.23
CA SER A 24 1.52 19.02 19.44
C SER A 24 1.20 17.55 19.20
N LEU A 25 0.85 17.23 17.97
CA LEU A 25 0.52 15.92 17.51
C LEU A 25 1.49 15.48 16.38
N VAL A 26 2.50 16.31 16.07
CA VAL A 26 3.32 16.20 14.84
C VAL A 26 4.80 15.88 15.09
N ASN A 27 5.25 15.65 16.33
CA ASN A 27 6.57 15.04 16.61
C ASN A 27 6.33 13.75 17.39
N THR A 28 6.76 12.57 16.93
CA THR A 28 8.17 12.16 16.79
C THR A 28 8.52 11.67 15.39
N ASP A 29 9.47 12.35 14.73
CA ASP A 29 10.06 11.93 13.47
C ASP A 29 10.72 10.54 13.58
N VAL A 30 10.35 9.65 12.66
CA VAL A 30 11.01 8.39 12.28
C VAL A 30 10.96 7.25 13.30
N LEU A 31 10.41 6.12 12.83
CA LEU A 31 10.56 4.76 13.37
C LEU A 31 11.97 4.50 13.93
N PRO A 32 12.07 4.06 15.20
CA PRO A 32 12.15 2.63 15.44
C PRO A 32 10.85 2.08 16.05
N ASP A 33 10.54 0.82 15.75
CA ASP A 33 9.70 0.01 16.62
C ASP A 33 10.43 -0.15 17.95
N GLU A 34 10.16 0.76 18.89
CA GLU A 34 10.38 0.54 20.30
C GLU A 34 9.13 1.00 21.04
N SER A 35 8.50 0.02 21.68
CA SER A 35 7.58 0.16 22.81
C SER A 35 6.30 0.99 22.59
N LEU A 36 5.26 0.28 22.13
CA LEU A 36 3.97 0.30 22.83
C LEU A 36 4.15 -0.30 24.25
N ASP A 37 5.05 0.25 25.06
CA ASP A 37 5.03 0.01 26.50
C ASP A 37 3.88 0.84 27.04
N ALA A 38 2.75 0.14 27.10
CA ALA A 38 1.85 0.15 28.24
C ALA A 38 2.13 1.27 29.25
N ALA A 39 1.57 2.44 28.99
CA ALA A 39 0.99 3.19 30.10
C ALA A 39 -0.18 2.34 30.60
N GLN A 40 0.13 1.38 31.48
CA GLN A 40 -0.83 0.73 32.37
C GLN A 40 -1.52 1.81 33.20
N ASN A 41 -2.50 2.48 32.61
CA ASN A 41 -3.58 3.09 33.37
C ASN A 41 -4.77 2.17 33.16
N ASN A 42 -4.88 1.18 34.05
CA ASN A 42 -6.12 0.47 34.33
C ASN A 42 -7.16 1.50 34.81
N GLN A 43 -7.79 2.19 33.86
CA GLN A 43 -9.02 2.92 34.08
C GLN A 43 -10.04 2.36 33.10
N HIS A 44 -10.86 1.45 33.63
CA HIS A 44 -12.09 1.01 33.00
C HIS A 44 -12.85 2.21 32.42
N VAL A 45 -13.49 1.98 31.27
CA VAL A 45 -14.50 2.86 30.68
C VAL A 45 -15.46 3.31 31.80
N GLY A 46 -15.41 4.61 32.14
CA GLY A 46 -16.17 5.19 33.24
C GLY A 46 -15.49 5.12 34.62
N SER A 47 -14.22 5.55 34.75
CA SER A 47 -13.67 5.85 36.09
C SER A 47 -14.47 6.99 36.71
N ILE A 48 -15.29 6.64 37.71
CA ILE A 48 -16.03 7.58 38.55
C ILE A 48 -14.99 8.23 39.48
N ASP A 49 -14.38 9.31 39.00
CA ASP A 49 -13.59 10.19 39.86
C ASP A 49 -14.58 10.90 40.80
N GLN A 50 -14.58 10.52 42.08
CA GLN A 50 -15.57 10.92 43.10
C GLN A 50 -15.54 12.43 43.46
N THR A 51 -14.85 13.25 42.67
CA THR A 51 -14.76 14.70 42.85
C THR A 51 -15.52 15.50 41.79
N GLY A 52 -16.02 14.86 40.71
CA GLY A 52 -16.77 15.51 39.63
C GLY A 52 -18.29 15.42 39.79
N TRP A 53 -19.03 16.48 39.42
CA TRP A 53 -20.51 16.52 39.47
C TRP A 53 -21.17 15.87 38.25
N HIS A 54 -20.38 15.45 37.25
CA HIS A 54 -20.78 14.78 36.03
C HIS A 54 -19.76 13.68 35.68
N THR A 55 -20.09 12.79 34.75
CA THR A 55 -19.14 11.79 34.23
C THR A 55 -18.08 12.45 33.34
N LYS A 56 -16.92 11.80 33.25
CA LYS A 56 -15.78 12.26 32.46
C LYS A 56 -15.60 11.33 31.26
N LEU A 57 -15.90 11.82 30.07
CA LEU A 57 -15.56 11.15 28.82
C LEU A 57 -14.04 11.26 28.60
N ASN A 58 -13.42 10.10 28.38
CA ASN A 58 -12.03 9.97 27.97
C ASN A 58 -12.02 9.32 26.58
N ILE A 59 -11.66 10.09 25.55
CA ILE A 59 -11.71 9.61 24.15
C ILE A 59 -10.64 8.54 23.90
N GLU A 60 -9.49 8.60 24.58
CA GLU A 60 -8.44 7.57 24.43
C GLU A 60 -8.88 6.24 25.07
N ALA A 61 -9.62 6.26 26.19
CA ALA A 61 -10.20 5.03 26.75
C ALA A 61 -11.31 4.44 25.86
N LEU A 62 -12.15 5.30 25.27
CA LEU A 62 -13.12 4.88 24.25
C LEU A 62 -12.39 4.30 23.02
N SER A 63 -11.28 4.91 22.60
CA SER A 63 -10.45 4.43 21.50
C SER A 63 -9.97 3.01 21.74
N LEU A 64 -9.38 2.72 22.89
CA LEU A 64 -8.89 1.39 23.24
C LEU A 64 -10.02 0.33 23.15
N THR A 65 -11.17 0.67 23.74
CA THR A 65 -12.35 -0.20 23.72
C THR A 65 -12.84 -0.48 22.29
N LEU A 66 -12.83 0.53 21.42
CA LEU A 66 -13.25 0.39 20.03
C LEU A 66 -12.24 -0.41 19.19
N THR A 67 -10.94 -0.24 19.41
CA THR A 67 -9.88 -0.95 18.68
C THR A 67 -9.80 -2.43 19.05
N GLU A 68 -10.10 -2.79 20.31
CA GLU A 68 -10.13 -4.18 20.79
C GLU A 68 -11.44 -4.90 20.43
N SER A 69 -12.51 -4.16 20.12
CA SER A 69 -13.83 -4.73 19.86
C SER A 69 -13.96 -5.30 18.45
N ILE A 70 -14.57 -6.49 18.36
CA ILE A 70 -15.03 -7.09 17.10
C ILE A 70 -16.35 -6.48 16.60
N THR A 71 -17.08 -5.75 17.46
CA THR A 71 -18.37 -5.12 17.17
C THR A 71 -18.40 -3.64 17.63
N PRO A 72 -17.53 -2.77 17.07
CA PRO A 72 -17.37 -1.40 17.55
C PRO A 72 -18.66 -0.56 17.46
N LEU A 73 -19.53 -0.81 16.48
CA LEU A 73 -20.81 -0.10 16.37
C LEU A 73 -21.78 -0.39 17.53
N GLU A 74 -21.75 -1.61 18.09
CA GLU A 74 -22.55 -1.94 19.28
C GLU A 74 -22.00 -1.27 20.52
N VAL A 75 -20.67 -1.11 20.63
CA VAL A 75 -20.04 -0.32 21.70
C VAL A 75 -20.50 1.14 21.61
N LEU A 76 -20.50 1.74 20.42
CA LEU A 76 -20.99 3.11 20.21
C LEU A 76 -22.48 3.25 20.50
N LYS A 77 -23.31 2.27 20.09
CA LYS A 77 -24.74 2.24 20.37
C LYS A 77 -25.02 2.17 21.88
N HIS A 78 -24.27 1.34 22.60
CA HIS A 78 -24.33 1.28 24.05
C HIS A 78 -23.92 2.62 24.67
N PHE A 79 -22.81 3.22 24.22
CA PHE A 79 -22.35 4.53 24.68
C PHE A 79 -23.45 5.60 24.52
N VAL A 80 -24.03 5.73 23.32
CA VAL A 80 -25.10 6.71 23.02
C VAL A 80 -26.32 6.47 23.90
N THR A 81 -26.78 5.22 24.00
CA THR A 81 -27.97 4.87 24.80
C THR A 81 -27.74 5.19 26.28
N THR A 82 -26.58 4.85 26.82
CA THR A 82 -26.23 5.07 28.23
C THR A 82 -26.04 6.55 28.56
N ALA A 83 -25.54 7.37 27.64
CA ALA A 83 -25.46 8.83 27.81
C ALA A 83 -26.86 9.46 27.96
N PHE A 84 -27.77 9.20 27.01
CA PHE A 84 -29.13 9.75 27.05
C PHE A 84 -29.99 9.19 28.21
N LEU A 85 -29.78 7.94 28.61
CA LEU A 85 -30.46 7.39 29.79
C LEU A 85 -30.04 8.12 31.07
N ARG A 86 -28.74 8.39 31.27
CA ARG A 86 -28.24 9.15 32.43
C ARG A 86 -28.75 10.59 32.44
N GLU A 87 -28.81 11.24 31.29
CA GLU A 87 -29.43 12.57 31.15
C GLU A 87 -30.88 12.55 31.65
N LYS A 88 -31.69 11.61 31.15
CA LYS A 88 -33.09 11.46 31.56
C LYS A 88 -33.26 11.16 33.04
N ASP A 89 -32.41 10.31 33.61
CA ASP A 89 -32.47 9.93 35.02
C ASP A 89 -32.01 11.06 35.95
N SER A 90 -31.06 11.89 35.52
CA SER A 90 -30.63 13.08 36.27
C SER A 90 -31.75 14.12 36.46
N HIS A 91 -32.74 14.15 35.55
CA HIS A 91 -33.90 15.03 35.63
C HIS A 91 -35.09 14.44 36.42
N ARG A 92 -35.04 13.17 36.83
CA ARG A 92 -36.13 12.52 37.58
C ARG A 92 -36.07 12.84 39.08
N LYS A 93 -37.08 13.53 39.60
CA LYS A 93 -37.26 13.73 41.05
C LYS A 93 -37.56 12.39 41.74
N GLY A 94 -36.56 11.81 42.43
CA GLY A 94 -36.72 10.65 43.31
C GLY A 94 -36.12 9.32 42.84
N GLY A 95 -35.36 9.29 41.75
CA GLY A 95 -34.56 8.12 41.34
C GLY A 95 -33.19 8.06 42.04
N SER A 96 -32.53 6.90 41.99
CA SER A 96 -31.11 6.77 42.37
C SER A 96 -30.30 7.84 41.62
N VAL A 97 -29.47 8.60 42.33
CA VAL A 97 -28.68 9.71 41.79
C VAL A 97 -27.59 9.16 40.87
N ALA A 98 -27.95 8.82 39.63
CA ALA A 98 -26.96 8.57 38.59
C ALA A 98 -26.20 9.87 38.32
N ILE A 99 -24.87 9.79 38.25
CA ILE A 99 -24.03 10.94 37.92
C ILE A 99 -24.41 11.41 36.50
N PRO A 100 -24.79 12.69 36.31
CA PRO A 100 -25.21 13.18 35.00
C PRO A 100 -24.04 13.15 34.00
N PRO A 101 -24.31 12.99 32.69
CA PRO A 101 -23.29 13.10 31.67
C PRO A 101 -22.78 14.54 31.54
N SER A 102 -21.53 14.71 31.12
CA SER A 102 -21.00 16.03 30.74
C SER A 102 -21.61 16.48 29.41
N ASP A 103 -21.64 17.80 29.15
CA ASP A 103 -22.07 18.34 27.86
C ASP A 103 -21.22 17.77 26.71
N PHE A 104 -19.93 17.49 26.93
CA PHE A 104 -19.06 16.86 25.95
C PHE A 104 -19.48 15.42 25.62
N GLU A 105 -19.87 14.65 26.63
CA GLU A 105 -20.38 13.29 26.45
C GLU A 105 -21.72 13.29 25.70
N LEU A 106 -22.63 14.19 26.07
CA LEU A 106 -23.92 14.38 25.39
C LEU A 106 -23.75 14.86 23.95
N HIS A 107 -22.81 15.77 23.71
CA HIS A 107 -22.51 16.30 22.39
C HIS A 107 -22.03 15.19 21.44
N LEU A 108 -21.07 14.35 21.88
CA LEU A 108 -20.65 13.19 21.09
C LEU A 108 -21.81 12.20 20.89
N ALA A 109 -22.59 11.91 21.94
CA ALA A 109 -23.74 11.02 21.83
C ALA A 109 -24.78 11.52 20.82
N GLN A 110 -25.05 12.83 20.79
CA GLN A 110 -25.93 13.46 19.82
C GLN A 110 -25.38 13.38 18.40
N ARG A 111 -24.08 13.65 18.19
CA ARG A 111 -23.43 13.50 16.88
C ARG A 111 -23.48 12.07 16.35
N LEU A 112 -23.24 11.08 17.21
CA LEU A 112 -23.33 9.66 16.86
C LEU A 112 -24.78 9.23 16.57
N LYS A 113 -25.75 9.78 17.30
CA LYS A 113 -27.18 9.58 17.01
C LYS A 113 -27.55 10.17 15.65
N ASP A 114 -27.12 11.39 15.35
CA ASP A 114 -27.35 12.04 14.05
C ASP A 114 -26.70 11.27 12.89
N ALA A 115 -25.55 10.63 13.17
CA ALA A 115 -24.86 9.72 12.25
C ALA A 115 -25.57 8.35 12.10
N GLY A 116 -26.70 8.12 12.76
CA GLY A 116 -27.50 6.92 12.61
C GLY A 116 -26.98 5.69 13.37
N VAL A 117 -26.14 5.85 14.41
CA VAL A 117 -25.63 4.71 15.20
C VAL A 117 -26.76 3.88 15.84
N LEU A 118 -27.90 4.52 16.16
CA LEU A 118 -29.06 3.85 16.76
C LEU A 118 -29.97 3.17 15.72
N ASP A 119 -29.86 3.56 14.44
CA ASP A 119 -30.72 3.07 13.35
C ASP A 119 -30.31 1.67 12.85
N ALA A 120 -29.19 1.14 13.36
CA ALA A 120 -28.59 -0.14 13.00
C ALA A 120 -29.37 -1.38 13.51
N GLN A 121 -30.71 -1.36 13.49
CA GLN A 121 -31.52 -2.52 13.90
C GLN A 121 -31.59 -3.63 12.83
N ASP A 122 -31.32 -3.34 11.55
CA ASP A 122 -31.48 -4.34 10.47
C ASP A 122 -30.23 -4.63 9.61
N ILE A 123 -29.12 -3.88 9.75
CA ILE A 123 -27.86 -4.18 9.03
C ILE A 123 -26.65 -3.79 9.90
N THR A 124 -26.01 -4.77 10.55
CA THR A 124 -24.70 -4.55 11.19
C THR A 124 -23.64 -4.41 10.10
N ILE A 125 -23.07 -3.22 9.93
CA ILE A 125 -21.92 -3.03 9.03
C ILE A 125 -20.70 -3.63 9.74
N PRO A 126 -20.11 -4.74 9.26
CA PRO A 126 -18.94 -5.31 9.91
C PRO A 126 -17.76 -4.38 9.64
N CYS A 127 -17.32 -3.67 10.66
CA CYS A 127 -16.18 -2.77 10.59
C CYS A 127 -15.24 -2.96 11.78
N ARG A 128 -14.01 -2.47 11.63
CA ARG A 128 -13.00 -2.36 12.67
C ARG A 128 -12.59 -0.91 12.79
N VAL A 129 -12.30 -0.48 14.01
CA VAL A 129 -11.73 0.84 14.28
C VAL A 129 -10.23 0.72 14.38
N VAL A 130 -9.51 1.57 13.66
CA VAL A 130 -8.05 1.66 13.68
C VAL A 130 -7.65 3.08 14.05
N ARG A 131 -6.52 3.24 14.74
CA ARG A 131 -5.88 4.53 14.98
C ARG A 131 -4.74 4.68 13.98
N LEU A 132 -4.80 5.71 13.13
CA LEU A 132 -3.76 5.94 12.12
C LEU A 132 -2.42 6.26 12.78
N ARG A 133 -1.34 5.63 12.30
CA ARG A 133 0.01 5.78 12.90
C ARG A 133 0.54 7.21 12.77
N THR A 134 0.31 7.84 11.63
CA THR A 134 0.87 9.14 11.23
C THR A 134 0.25 10.33 11.95
N ASN A 135 -1.07 10.29 12.19
CA ASN A 135 -1.81 11.41 12.75
C ASN A 135 -2.66 11.05 13.99
N GLY A 136 -2.81 9.77 14.32
CA GLY A 136 -3.59 9.31 15.46
C GLY A 136 -5.08 9.65 15.34
N LEU A 137 -5.65 9.69 14.13
CA LEU A 137 -7.09 9.82 13.92
C LEU A 137 -7.79 8.46 13.95
N PHE A 138 -9.09 8.48 14.23
CA PHE A 138 -9.96 7.32 14.05
C PHE A 138 -10.14 7.03 12.56
N TYR A 139 -10.02 5.76 12.20
CA TYR A 139 -10.29 5.24 10.87
C TYR A 139 -11.19 4.00 10.97
N LEU A 140 -12.42 4.10 10.46
CA LEU A 140 -13.39 3.01 10.40
C LEU A 140 -13.20 2.22 9.11
N ARG A 141 -12.61 1.03 9.22
CA ARG A 141 -12.38 0.11 8.10
C ARG A 141 -13.53 -0.88 8.01
N ALA A 142 -14.20 -0.93 6.87
CA ALA A 142 -15.19 -1.96 6.61
C ALA A 142 -14.50 -3.29 6.24
N ASN A 143 -15.05 -4.41 6.73
CA ASN A 143 -14.53 -5.75 6.44
C ASN A 143 -15.08 -6.31 5.13
N GLN A 144 -16.14 -5.70 4.58
CA GLN A 144 -16.76 -6.09 3.31
C GLN A 144 -16.15 -5.33 2.14
N LYS A 145 -16.01 -5.99 0.99
CA LYS A 145 -15.46 -5.39 -0.24
C LYS A 145 -16.38 -4.33 -0.85
N THR A 146 -17.70 -4.43 -0.65
CA THR A 146 -18.68 -3.50 -1.20
C THR A 146 -19.62 -3.02 -0.09
N LEU A 147 -19.82 -1.70 -0.02
CA LEU A 147 -20.79 -1.04 0.86
C LEU A 147 -21.79 -0.29 0.00
N SER A 148 -23.04 -0.20 0.46
CA SER A 148 -23.99 0.73 -0.13
C SER A 148 -23.53 2.18 0.11
N TYR A 149 -24.00 3.11 -0.73
CA TYR A 149 -23.71 4.54 -0.54
C TYR A 149 -24.10 5.01 0.86
N GLU A 150 -25.29 4.64 1.34
CA GLU A 150 -25.80 5.02 2.66
C GLU A 150 -24.91 4.49 3.79
N GLN A 151 -24.49 3.23 3.71
CA GLN A 151 -23.57 2.63 4.69
C GLN A 151 -22.21 3.34 4.70
N LYS A 152 -21.68 3.70 3.52
CA LYS A 152 -20.42 4.43 3.40
C LYS A 152 -20.51 5.81 4.06
N ILE A 153 -21.59 6.56 3.79
CA ILE A 153 -21.83 7.86 4.42
C ILE A 153 -21.96 7.71 5.93
N GLN A 154 -22.72 6.73 6.41
CA GLN A 154 -22.89 6.47 7.84
C GLN A 154 -21.53 6.27 8.54
N LEU A 155 -20.66 5.43 8.01
CA LEU A 155 -19.33 5.22 8.57
C LEU A 155 -18.46 6.48 8.55
N LEU A 156 -18.49 7.25 7.45
CA LEU A 156 -17.73 8.51 7.35
C LEU A 156 -18.24 9.57 8.33
N THR A 157 -19.55 9.65 8.56
CA THR A 157 -20.14 10.59 9.53
C THR A 157 -19.81 10.18 10.97
N ILE A 158 -19.82 8.88 11.30
CA ILE A 158 -19.36 8.36 12.60
C ILE A 158 -17.89 8.67 12.82
N GLU A 159 -17.05 8.43 11.82
CA GLU A 159 -15.62 8.75 11.87
C GLU A 159 -15.37 10.24 12.12
N SER A 160 -16.08 11.10 11.38
CA SER A 160 -16.02 12.55 11.55
C SER A 160 -16.42 13.00 12.95
N ALA A 161 -17.47 12.41 13.53
CA ALA A 161 -17.88 12.70 14.90
C ALA A 161 -16.80 12.32 15.93
N LEU A 162 -16.20 11.14 15.80
CA LEU A 162 -15.12 10.68 16.69
C LEU A 162 -13.87 11.55 16.57
N ASN A 163 -13.46 11.89 15.34
CA ASN A 163 -12.32 12.77 15.09
C ASN A 163 -12.54 14.19 15.61
N THR A 164 -13.76 14.71 15.48
CA THR A 164 -14.13 16.03 16.01
C THR A 164 -14.10 16.05 17.54
N ALA A 165 -14.60 14.99 18.20
CA ALA A 165 -14.51 14.86 19.65
C ALA A 165 -13.06 14.73 20.15
N LEU A 166 -12.22 13.99 19.43
CA LEU A 166 -10.77 13.93 19.70
C LEU A 166 -10.11 15.31 19.62
N PHE A 167 -10.49 16.13 18.64
CA PHE A 167 -9.99 17.50 18.54
C PHE A 167 -10.46 18.37 19.71
N ALA A 168 -11.72 18.22 20.15
CA ALA A 168 -12.26 18.94 21.31
C ALA A 168 -11.47 18.61 22.58
N GLU A 169 -11.23 17.33 22.87
CA GLU A 169 -10.45 16.88 24.02
C GLU A 169 -9.04 17.49 24.05
N ARG A 170 -8.42 17.67 22.89
CA ARG A 170 -7.08 18.27 22.75
C ARG A 170 -7.08 19.80 22.77
N TYR A 171 -8.21 20.42 22.40
CA TYR A 171 -8.38 21.87 22.33
C TYR A 171 -8.61 22.53 23.69
N PHE A 172 -9.59 22.03 24.45
CA PHE A 172 -9.95 22.56 25.76
C PHE A 172 -8.93 22.15 26.83
N LEU A 173 -8.87 22.87 27.95
CA LEU A 173 -8.12 22.39 29.13
C LEU A 173 -8.75 21.13 29.72
N ASP A 174 -10.08 21.12 29.77
CA ASP A 174 -10.90 19.95 30.04
C ASP A 174 -12.18 20.05 29.22
N ALA A 175 -12.30 19.22 28.17
CA ALA A 175 -13.48 19.23 27.31
C ALA A 175 -14.77 18.88 28.09
N ASN A 176 -14.67 18.10 29.18
CA ASN A 176 -15.84 17.75 30.00
C ASN A 176 -16.42 18.95 30.77
N MET A 177 -15.72 20.08 30.82
CA MET A 177 -16.19 21.33 31.42
C MET A 177 -16.65 22.37 30.38
N ALA A 178 -16.56 22.05 29.08
CA ALA A 178 -17.04 22.91 28.00
C ALA A 178 -18.57 22.82 27.90
N SER A 179 -19.23 23.95 27.63
CA SER A 179 -20.68 23.94 27.40
C SER A 179 -21.03 23.49 25.99
N GLU A 180 -22.28 23.07 25.76
CA GLU A 180 -22.81 22.75 24.42
C GLU A 180 -22.52 23.88 23.40
N LEU A 181 -22.70 25.15 23.82
CA LEU A 181 -22.41 26.31 22.97
C LEU A 181 -20.92 26.44 22.62
N ASP A 182 -20.03 26.13 23.57
CA ASP A 182 -18.58 26.18 23.35
C ASP A 182 -18.14 25.07 22.37
N LEU A 183 -18.74 23.89 22.46
CA LEU A 183 -18.48 22.74 21.59
C LEU A 183 -18.96 23.01 20.16
N LEU A 184 -20.18 23.55 19.99
CA LEU A 184 -20.70 23.95 18.68
C LEU A 184 -19.88 25.07 18.02
N ALA A 185 -19.47 26.08 18.79
CA ALA A 185 -18.59 27.14 18.30
C ALA A 185 -17.20 26.60 17.92
N PHE A 186 -16.69 25.61 18.65
CA PHE A 186 -15.44 24.93 18.35
C PHE A 186 -15.51 24.17 17.01
N GLU A 187 -16.57 23.41 16.73
CA GLU A 187 -16.75 22.69 15.47
C GLU A 187 -16.66 23.61 14.25
N GLN A 188 -17.34 24.76 14.30
CA GLN A 188 -17.29 25.76 13.22
C GLN A 188 -15.88 26.36 13.06
N LYS A 189 -15.14 26.52 14.17
CA LYS A 189 -13.79 27.10 14.19
C LYS A 189 -12.70 26.15 13.69
N ILE A 190 -12.88 24.84 13.79
CA ILE A 190 -11.90 23.87 13.26
C ILE A 190 -11.69 24.08 11.76
N VAL A 191 -12.78 24.34 11.02
CA VAL A 191 -12.72 24.54 9.56
C VAL A 191 -11.89 25.77 9.18
N SER A 192 -12.15 26.93 9.81
CA SER A 192 -11.40 28.17 9.50
C SER A 192 -9.93 28.11 9.94
N THR A 193 -9.60 27.27 10.93
CA THR A 193 -8.22 27.10 11.39
C THR A 193 -7.44 26.00 10.66
N MET A 194 -8.07 25.30 9.71
CA MET A 194 -7.49 24.20 8.94
C MET A 194 -6.15 24.59 8.29
N MET A 195 -6.03 25.82 7.76
CA MET A 195 -4.82 26.29 7.09
C MET A 195 -3.58 26.40 7.99
N LYS A 196 -3.73 26.36 9.33
CA LYS A 196 -2.59 26.32 10.28
C LYS A 196 -1.74 25.07 10.14
N GLN A 197 -2.30 24.02 9.53
CA GLN A 197 -1.63 22.75 9.27
C GLN A 197 -0.57 22.85 8.19
N SER A 198 -0.69 23.82 7.29
CA SER A 198 0.15 23.93 6.10
C SER A 198 1.65 24.07 6.37
N ARG A 199 2.15 24.15 7.61
CA ARG A 199 3.53 24.54 7.96
C ARG A 199 4.60 23.86 7.09
N PRO A 200 5.71 24.56 6.76
CA PRO A 200 6.79 23.95 6.00
C PRO A 200 7.27 22.67 6.70
N ARG A 201 6.98 21.53 6.08
CA ARG A 201 7.67 20.28 6.36
C ARG A 201 8.54 20.03 5.14
N CYS A 202 9.74 20.59 5.16
CA CYS A 202 10.75 19.97 4.32
C CYS A 202 10.94 18.58 4.91
N ALA A 203 10.69 17.54 4.12
CA ALA A 203 11.42 16.30 4.37
C ALA A 203 12.89 16.73 4.37
N THR A 204 13.51 16.80 5.56
CA THR A 204 14.95 17.03 5.65
C THR A 204 15.59 15.78 5.06
N THR A 205 15.78 15.79 3.74
CA THR A 205 16.58 14.78 3.09
C THR A 205 17.99 14.95 3.62
N GLN A 206 18.49 13.88 4.24
CA GLN A 206 19.89 13.73 4.60
C GLN A 206 20.81 13.62 3.35
N SER A 207 20.28 13.80 2.14
CA SER A 207 21.06 13.74 0.90
C SER A 207 21.38 15.14 0.39
N THR A 208 22.66 15.36 0.12
CA THR A 208 23.21 16.54 -0.56
C THR A 208 22.85 16.59 -2.07
N GLN A 209 21.81 15.88 -2.50
CA GLN A 209 21.35 15.78 -3.89
C GLN A 209 20.06 16.59 -4.08
N GLU A 210 19.83 17.04 -5.31
CA GLU A 210 18.62 17.77 -5.68
C GLU A 210 17.36 16.90 -5.49
N ASP A 211 16.22 17.50 -5.10
CA ASP A 211 14.97 16.76 -4.89
C ASP A 211 14.49 16.05 -6.18
N GLY A 212 14.56 14.72 -6.21
CA GLY A 212 14.02 13.85 -7.26
C GLY A 212 12.57 13.39 -7.03
N GLU A 213 12.05 12.53 -7.90
CA GLU A 213 10.71 11.94 -7.81
C GLU A 213 10.50 11.23 -6.45
N TRP A 214 11.48 10.47 -5.94
CA TRP A 214 11.39 9.81 -4.64
C TRP A 214 11.14 10.81 -3.51
N VAL A 215 11.97 11.85 -3.45
CA VAL A 215 11.95 12.85 -2.36
C VAL A 215 10.65 13.62 -2.37
N VAL A 216 10.25 14.11 -3.55
CA VAL A 216 9.04 14.92 -3.70
C VAL A 216 7.79 14.10 -3.37
N ARG A 217 7.66 12.89 -3.93
CA ARG A 217 6.49 12.04 -3.66
C ARG A 217 6.41 11.67 -2.18
N LYS A 218 7.53 11.26 -1.57
CA LYS A 218 7.58 10.97 -0.13
C LYS A 218 7.19 12.19 0.71
N ALA A 219 7.69 13.38 0.37
CA ALA A 219 7.37 14.60 1.09
C ALA A 219 5.90 15.03 0.92
N ILE A 220 5.29 14.82 -0.24
CA ILE A 220 3.87 15.06 -0.48
C ILE A 220 3.02 14.06 0.31
N SER A 221 3.29 12.76 0.17
CA SER A 221 2.59 11.68 0.89
C SER A 221 2.68 11.87 2.40
N LEU A 222 3.88 12.13 2.95
CA LEU A 222 4.05 12.40 4.37
C LEU A 222 3.27 13.63 4.83
N HIS A 223 3.23 14.70 4.02
CA HIS A 223 2.48 15.90 4.38
C HIS A 223 0.98 15.58 4.43
N ILE A 224 0.44 14.92 3.40
CA ILE A 224 -0.97 14.52 3.27
C ILE A 224 -1.38 13.60 4.42
N GLU A 225 -0.63 12.53 4.67
CA GLU A 225 -0.91 11.57 5.74
C GLU A 225 -0.84 12.20 7.14
N SER A 226 -0.04 13.25 7.28
CA SER A 226 0.07 13.97 8.55
C SER A 226 -1.02 15.00 8.79
N LEU A 227 -1.90 15.24 7.82
CA LEU A 227 -3.03 16.15 7.96
C LEU A 227 -4.04 15.61 8.97
N ARG A 228 -4.66 16.52 9.71
CA ARG A 228 -5.59 16.26 10.80
C ARG A 228 -6.92 16.86 10.43
N LEU A 229 -7.74 16.03 9.81
CA LEU A 229 -9.00 16.40 9.22
C LEU A 229 -10.11 15.62 9.93
N SER A 230 -11.22 16.29 10.23
CA SER A 230 -12.40 15.64 10.82
C SER A 230 -12.97 14.63 9.83
N GLN A 231 -13.17 15.05 8.58
CA GLN A 231 -13.57 14.20 7.48
C GLN A 231 -12.36 13.46 6.91
N ARG A 232 -12.62 12.23 6.43
CA ARG A 232 -11.60 11.40 5.78
C ARG A 232 -11.07 12.07 4.53
N LEU A 233 -9.75 12.14 4.42
CA LEU A 233 -9.09 12.56 3.19
C LEU A 233 -8.92 11.36 2.26
N VAL A 234 -9.34 11.53 1.00
CA VAL A 234 -9.01 10.60 -0.08
C VAL A 234 -8.52 11.43 -1.25
N THR A 235 -7.26 11.22 -1.62
CA THR A 235 -6.58 11.99 -2.67
C THR A 235 -5.80 11.07 -3.58
N GLU A 236 -5.89 11.34 -4.87
CA GLU A 236 -5.02 10.76 -5.89
C GLU A 236 -4.10 11.86 -6.40
N PHE A 237 -2.83 11.54 -6.64
CA PHE A 237 -1.90 12.54 -7.16
C PHE A 237 -0.89 11.96 -8.15
N ARG A 238 -0.36 12.84 -8.98
CA ARG A 238 0.74 12.58 -9.92
C ARG A 238 1.79 13.67 -9.78
N THR A 239 3.05 13.32 -10.02
CA THR A 239 4.14 14.30 -10.09
C THR A 239 4.93 14.13 -11.37
N ASN A 240 5.35 15.26 -11.92
CA ASN A 240 6.39 15.35 -12.91
C ASN A 240 7.42 16.34 -12.37
N VAL A 241 8.35 15.83 -11.55
CA VAL A 241 9.34 16.64 -10.84
C VAL A 241 10.31 17.30 -11.81
N HIS A 242 10.62 16.64 -12.92
CA HIS A 242 11.43 17.23 -13.99
C HIS A 242 10.81 18.53 -14.54
N LYS A 243 9.48 18.56 -14.72
CA LYS A 243 8.73 19.77 -15.09
C LYS A 243 8.32 20.65 -13.90
N GLY A 244 8.55 20.19 -12.66
CA GLY A 244 8.13 20.87 -11.44
C GLY A 244 6.62 20.88 -11.23
N ILE A 245 5.90 19.82 -11.62
CA ILE A 245 4.43 19.76 -11.57
C ILE A 245 3.96 18.74 -10.54
N ALA A 246 2.94 19.10 -9.76
CA ALA A 246 2.15 18.17 -8.95
C ALA A 246 0.66 18.33 -9.26
N ALA A 247 -0.04 17.24 -9.53
CA ALA A 247 -1.46 17.23 -9.87
C ALA A 247 -2.25 16.41 -8.86
N PHE A 248 -3.40 16.91 -8.42
CA PHE A 248 -4.22 16.31 -7.37
C PHE A 248 -5.68 16.18 -7.79
N ARG A 249 -6.27 15.03 -7.50
CA ARG A 249 -7.72 14.83 -7.50
C ARG A 249 -8.15 14.52 -6.08
N VAL A 250 -9.00 15.37 -5.52
CA VAL A 250 -9.43 15.31 -4.12
C VAL A 250 -10.89 14.87 -4.08
N HIS A 251 -11.19 13.79 -3.37
CA HIS A 251 -12.57 13.40 -3.11
C HIS A 251 -13.11 14.29 -1.98
N LEU A 252 -14.10 15.09 -2.31
CA LEU A 252 -14.63 16.13 -1.43
C LEU A 252 -15.55 15.57 -0.36
N ALA A 253 -15.57 16.23 0.80
CA ALA A 253 -16.51 15.93 1.88
C ALA A 253 -17.94 16.23 1.42
N LEU A 254 -18.85 15.32 1.74
CA LEU A 254 -20.25 15.38 1.32
C LEU A 254 -21.11 16.10 2.37
N PRO A 255 -22.17 16.82 1.97
CA PRO A 255 -23.05 17.54 2.90
C PRO A 255 -23.55 16.70 4.08
N GLU A 256 -23.85 15.42 3.86
CA GLU A 256 -24.39 14.49 4.86
C GLU A 256 -23.40 14.14 5.97
N GLN A 257 -22.11 14.47 5.82
CA GLN A 257 -21.08 14.26 6.85
C GLN A 257 -21.01 15.40 7.86
N PHE A 258 -21.75 16.48 7.65
CA PHE A 258 -21.71 17.67 8.51
C PHE A 258 -22.82 17.65 9.58
N PRO A 259 -22.57 18.27 10.73
CA PRO A 259 -23.53 18.45 11.82
C PRO A 259 -24.94 18.91 11.40
N ARG A 260 -25.98 18.20 11.89
CA ARG A 260 -27.38 18.61 11.76
C ARG A 260 -27.80 19.72 12.70
N SER A 261 -26.98 20.06 13.70
CA SER A 261 -27.21 21.17 14.61
C SER A 261 -25.99 22.08 14.63
N PHE A 262 -26.22 23.40 14.57
CA PHE A 262 -25.15 24.38 14.53
C PHE A 262 -25.52 25.65 15.31
N LEU A 263 -24.49 26.42 15.67
CA LEU A 263 -24.66 27.72 16.30
C LEU A 263 -24.92 28.78 15.23
N SER A 264 -26.09 29.41 15.28
CA SER A 264 -26.46 30.49 14.36
C SER A 264 -25.79 31.81 14.79
N SER A 265 -25.77 32.81 13.89
CA SER A 265 -25.15 34.11 14.14
C SER A 265 -25.80 34.91 15.27
N ASP A 266 -27.05 34.59 15.61
CA ASP A 266 -27.79 35.15 16.74
C ASP A 266 -27.47 34.44 18.08
N GLY A 267 -26.58 33.43 18.07
CA GLY A 267 -26.19 32.65 19.24
C GLY A 267 -27.18 31.55 19.62
N SER A 268 -28.22 31.30 18.81
CA SER A 268 -29.16 30.20 19.03
C SER A 268 -28.73 28.92 18.30
N ILE A 269 -29.09 27.77 18.88
CA ILE A 269 -28.87 26.45 18.26
C ILE A 269 -30.01 26.20 17.27
N LYS A 270 -29.68 25.94 16.01
CA LYS A 270 -30.64 25.64 14.93
C LYS A 270 -30.34 24.30 14.29
N GLU A 271 -31.40 23.66 13.81
CA GLU A 271 -31.31 22.48 12.95
C GLU A 271 -30.92 22.92 11.53
N ALA A 272 -29.94 22.24 10.94
CA ALA A 272 -29.40 22.52 9.62
C ALA A 272 -30.37 22.03 8.55
N THR A 273 -30.72 22.91 7.61
CA THR A 273 -31.33 22.50 6.35
C THR A 273 -30.29 21.84 5.44
N PHE A 274 -30.72 21.15 4.38
CA PHE A 274 -29.78 20.60 3.41
C PHE A 274 -28.88 21.68 2.78
N ASP A 275 -29.40 22.89 2.57
CA ASP A 275 -28.62 24.02 2.06
C ASP A 275 -27.56 24.50 3.06
N ASP A 276 -27.84 24.44 4.37
CA ASP A 276 -26.83 24.72 5.41
C ASP A 276 -25.71 23.67 5.38
N LEU A 277 -26.03 22.39 5.19
CA LEU A 277 -25.04 21.31 5.06
C LEU A 277 -24.19 21.48 3.80
N CYS A 278 -24.80 21.86 2.67
CA CYS A 278 -24.10 22.18 1.42
C CYS A 278 -23.13 23.37 1.59
N ARG A 279 -23.54 24.41 2.35
CA ARG A 279 -22.66 25.53 2.69
C ARG A 279 -21.50 25.12 3.60
N ALA A 280 -21.75 24.27 4.59
CA ALA A 280 -20.69 23.72 5.46
C ALA A 280 -19.68 22.88 4.68
N ALA A 281 -20.16 22.00 3.79
CA ALA A 281 -19.32 21.21 2.89
C ALA A 281 -18.51 22.10 1.95
N THR A 282 -19.13 23.13 1.36
CA THR A 282 -18.44 24.10 0.50
C THR A 282 -17.31 24.79 1.25
N ALA A 283 -17.59 25.34 2.44
CA ALA A 283 -16.58 26.00 3.25
C ALA A 283 -15.41 25.06 3.57
N TYR A 284 -15.68 23.83 4.00
CA TYR A 284 -14.66 22.83 4.28
C TYR A 284 -13.82 22.48 3.06
N ASN A 285 -14.47 22.18 1.93
CA ASN A 285 -13.80 21.70 0.71
C ASN A 285 -12.91 22.77 0.06
N LEU A 286 -13.27 24.05 0.15
CA LEU A 286 -12.41 25.14 -0.32
C LEU A 286 -11.15 25.29 0.55
N HIS A 287 -11.29 25.19 1.89
CA HIS A 287 -10.11 25.20 2.77
C HIS A 287 -9.22 23.98 2.53
N LEU A 288 -9.82 22.81 2.27
CA LEU A 288 -9.07 21.59 1.98
C LEU A 288 -8.24 21.71 0.70
N GLY A 289 -8.82 22.24 -0.39
CA GLY A 289 -8.09 22.44 -1.63
C GLY A 289 -6.94 23.45 -1.50
N MET A 290 -7.13 24.53 -0.74
CA MET A 290 -6.04 25.46 -0.39
C MET A 290 -4.96 24.78 0.45
N LEU A 291 -5.34 23.92 1.41
CA LEU A 291 -4.40 23.21 2.27
C LEU A 291 -3.53 22.25 1.46
N ILE A 292 -4.12 21.43 0.60
CA ILE A 292 -3.39 20.46 -0.23
C ILE A 292 -2.44 21.19 -1.19
N THR A 293 -2.89 22.30 -1.78
CA THR A 293 -2.04 23.15 -2.62
C THR A 293 -0.83 23.69 -1.85
N ALA A 294 -1.06 24.20 -0.63
CA ALA A 294 0.00 24.67 0.23
C ALA A 294 0.96 23.55 0.65
N SER A 295 0.44 22.34 0.93
CA SER A 295 1.23 21.16 1.24
C SER A 295 2.18 20.82 0.10
N ALA A 296 1.67 20.75 -1.14
CA ALA A 296 2.46 20.43 -2.33
C ALA A 296 3.62 21.41 -2.56
N PHE A 297 3.36 22.73 -2.52
CA PHE A 297 4.42 23.74 -2.67
C PHE A 297 5.44 23.74 -1.53
N ARG A 298 5.04 23.31 -0.33
CA ARG A 298 5.92 23.27 0.85
C ARG A 298 6.69 21.96 0.97
N SER A 299 6.26 20.90 0.31
CA SER A 299 6.96 19.60 0.28
C SER A 299 8.29 19.65 -0.47
N SER A 300 8.40 20.44 -1.55
CA SER A 300 9.67 20.66 -2.25
C SER A 300 9.68 21.97 -3.02
N LYS A 301 10.86 22.61 -3.11
CA LYS A 301 11.08 23.80 -3.95
C LYS A 301 11.06 23.48 -5.45
N ARG A 302 11.18 22.20 -5.85
CA ARG A 302 11.10 21.76 -7.24
C ARG A 302 9.70 21.86 -7.83
N ILE A 303 8.67 21.80 -7.00
CA ILE A 303 7.28 21.98 -7.45
C ILE A 303 7.05 23.47 -7.75
N ASN A 304 6.89 23.81 -9.01
CA ASN A 304 6.60 25.16 -9.49
C ASN A 304 5.14 25.33 -9.88
N GLU A 305 4.41 24.25 -10.14
CA GLU A 305 3.01 24.28 -10.56
C GLU A 305 2.20 23.21 -9.82
N VAL A 306 1.00 23.59 -9.39
CA VAL A 306 0.03 22.68 -8.79
C VAL A 306 -1.27 22.73 -9.59
N TRP A 307 -1.74 21.55 -9.97
CA TRP A 307 -3.05 21.34 -10.60
C TRP A 307 -3.95 20.62 -9.59
N LEU A 308 -5.16 21.11 -9.37
CA LEU A 308 -6.05 20.49 -8.39
C LEU A 308 -7.50 20.46 -8.90
N SER A 309 -8.16 19.31 -8.75
CA SER A 309 -9.59 19.14 -9.00
C SER A 309 -10.27 18.55 -7.76
N GLY A 310 -11.39 19.15 -7.36
CA GLY A 310 -12.26 18.65 -6.30
C GLY A 310 -13.42 17.87 -6.91
N ILE A 311 -13.51 16.57 -6.63
CA ILE A 311 -14.56 15.69 -7.15
C ILE A 311 -15.52 15.24 -6.07
N CYS A 312 -16.79 15.16 -6.42
CA CYS A 312 -17.88 14.70 -5.58
C CYS A 312 -18.50 13.44 -6.21
N ASN A 313 -18.56 12.37 -5.41
CA ASN A 313 -19.09 11.07 -5.80
C ASN A 313 -20.30 10.73 -4.94
N THR A 314 -21.49 10.70 -5.55
CA THR A 314 -22.72 10.20 -4.94
C THR A 314 -23.21 8.96 -5.68
N ASN A 315 -24.30 8.35 -5.21
CA ASN A 315 -24.94 7.24 -5.91
C ASN A 315 -25.48 7.60 -7.32
N LYS A 316 -25.63 8.88 -7.64
CA LYS A 316 -26.25 9.36 -8.89
C LYS A 316 -25.35 10.31 -9.69
N LEU A 317 -24.27 10.80 -9.10
CA LEU A 317 -23.47 11.88 -9.68
C LEU A 317 -21.98 11.65 -9.44
N HIS A 318 -21.21 11.73 -10.51
CA HIS A 318 -19.78 12.01 -10.50
C HIS A 318 -19.59 13.42 -11.06
N ALA A 319 -19.15 14.37 -10.24
CA ALA A 319 -19.03 15.77 -10.65
C ALA A 319 -17.74 16.41 -10.11
N CYS A 320 -17.14 17.28 -10.91
CA CYS A 320 -16.10 18.18 -10.45
C CYS A 320 -16.76 19.47 -9.93
N LEU A 321 -16.41 19.92 -8.72
CA LEU A 321 -16.99 21.14 -8.12
C LEU A 321 -16.07 22.36 -8.25
N PHE A 322 -14.76 22.13 -8.34
CA PHE A 322 -13.80 23.16 -8.71
C PHE A 322 -12.56 22.53 -9.34
N SER A 323 -11.90 23.27 -10.22
CA SER A 323 -10.61 22.89 -10.78
C SER A 323 -9.75 24.12 -11.03
N PHE A 324 -8.45 24.05 -10.71
CA PHE A 324 -7.53 25.15 -10.95
C PHE A 324 -6.11 24.69 -11.24
N HIS A 325 -5.35 25.59 -11.85
CA HIS A 325 -3.91 25.54 -12.03
C HIS A 325 -3.31 26.77 -11.37
N ILE A 326 -2.25 26.59 -10.60
CA ILE A 326 -1.55 27.69 -9.95
C ILE A 326 -0.05 27.48 -9.98
N THR A 327 0.69 28.57 -10.18
CA THR A 327 2.15 28.62 -10.08
C THR A 327 2.60 28.97 -8.66
N ARG A 328 3.82 28.56 -8.29
CA ARG A 328 4.44 28.91 -7.00
C ARG A 328 4.44 30.40 -6.75
N LYS A 329 4.74 31.21 -7.78
CA LYS A 329 4.75 32.67 -7.67
C LYS A 329 3.37 33.21 -7.30
N GLN A 330 2.31 32.77 -7.99
CA GLN A 330 0.93 33.17 -7.66
C GLN A 330 0.56 32.75 -6.24
N PHE A 331 0.97 31.56 -5.80
CA PHE A 331 0.74 31.09 -4.43
C PHE A 331 1.48 31.96 -3.40
N GLU A 332 2.74 32.30 -3.63
CA GLU A 332 3.55 33.17 -2.75
C GLU A 332 3.00 34.60 -2.68
N ASP A 333 2.48 35.12 -3.80
CA ASP A 333 1.81 36.42 -3.87
C ASP A 333 0.42 36.40 -3.17
N THR A 334 -0.14 35.22 -2.91
CA THR A 334 -1.41 35.06 -2.20
C THR A 334 -1.19 35.07 -0.69
N ASN A 335 -1.51 36.18 -0.02
CA ASN A 335 -1.43 36.27 1.44
C ASN A 335 -2.63 35.57 2.12
N ILE A 336 -2.54 34.25 2.35
CA ILE A 336 -3.57 33.46 3.03
C ILE A 336 -3.46 33.62 4.56
N THR A 337 -4.48 34.24 5.16
CA THR A 337 -4.66 34.39 6.61
C THR A 337 -5.90 33.63 7.11
N GLU A 338 -6.08 33.51 8.43
CA GLU A 338 -7.27 32.87 9.03
C GLU A 338 -8.60 33.57 8.68
N GLU A 339 -8.55 34.85 8.34
CA GLU A 339 -9.73 35.66 8.00
C GLU A 339 -9.99 35.71 6.49
N THR A 340 -9.12 35.08 5.69
CA THR A 340 -9.22 35.09 4.24
C THR A 340 -10.42 34.27 3.78
N ASN A 341 -11.30 34.87 2.97
CA ASN A 341 -12.40 34.15 2.35
C ASN A 341 -11.84 33.17 1.28
N PRO A 342 -12.04 31.85 1.43
CA PRO A 342 -11.53 30.86 0.47
C PRO A 342 -12.01 31.13 -0.96
N LEU A 343 -13.27 31.56 -1.14
CA LEU A 343 -13.81 31.80 -2.48
C LEU A 343 -13.05 32.91 -3.22
N SER A 344 -12.65 33.97 -2.52
CA SER A 344 -11.85 35.05 -3.13
C SER A 344 -10.44 34.58 -3.55
N VAL A 345 -9.90 33.58 -2.85
CA VAL A 345 -8.61 32.97 -3.21
C VAL A 345 -8.75 32.17 -4.49
N TYR A 346 -9.79 31.36 -4.61
CA TYR A 346 -10.08 30.59 -5.83
C TYR A 346 -10.32 31.51 -7.04
N GLN A 347 -11.03 32.62 -6.85
CA GLN A 347 -11.21 33.64 -7.90
C GLN A 347 -9.88 34.29 -8.29
N LEU A 348 -9.02 34.64 -7.33
CA LEU A 348 -7.67 35.18 -7.59
C LEU A 348 -6.79 34.18 -8.36
N TRP A 349 -6.97 32.89 -8.10
CA TRP A 349 -6.26 31.80 -8.79
C TRP A 349 -6.87 31.44 -10.16
N ASN A 350 -7.88 32.19 -10.62
CA ASN A 350 -8.62 31.91 -11.86
C ASN A 350 -9.16 30.48 -11.92
N ALA A 351 -9.65 29.95 -10.78
CA ALA A 351 -10.25 28.63 -10.72
C ALA A 351 -11.51 28.54 -11.58
N GLN A 352 -11.72 27.39 -12.23
CA GLN A 352 -13.03 26.99 -12.70
C GLN A 352 -13.87 26.59 -11.49
N ILE A 353 -14.81 27.46 -11.12
CA ILE A 353 -15.67 27.31 -9.95
C ILE A 353 -17.01 27.99 -10.25
N ASP A 354 -18.10 27.33 -9.87
CA ASP A 354 -19.45 27.91 -9.90
C ASP A 354 -20.04 27.81 -8.49
N GLU A 355 -20.35 28.96 -7.91
CA GLU A 355 -20.79 29.11 -6.53
C GLU A 355 -22.04 30.00 -6.51
N VAL A 356 -23.13 29.47 -5.95
CA VAL A 356 -24.38 30.21 -5.75
C VAL A 356 -24.86 30.03 -4.31
N ASP A 357 -25.05 31.14 -3.59
CA ASP A 357 -25.57 31.18 -2.20
C ASP A 357 -24.77 30.35 -1.18
N GLY A 358 -23.45 30.33 -1.33
CA GLY A 358 -22.47 29.56 -0.56
C GLY A 358 -22.37 28.08 -0.98
N ILE A 359 -22.93 27.68 -2.11
CA ILE A 359 -23.02 26.28 -2.55
C ILE A 359 -22.32 26.08 -3.89
N LEU A 360 -21.38 25.14 -3.93
CA LEU A 360 -20.67 24.75 -5.16
C LEU A 360 -21.56 23.95 -6.11
N ARG A 361 -21.44 24.23 -7.41
CA ARG A 361 -22.10 23.52 -8.50
C ARG A 361 -21.06 22.81 -9.38
N SER A 362 -21.55 21.90 -10.22
CA SER A 362 -20.68 21.16 -11.13
C SER A 362 -20.05 22.07 -12.17
N VAL A 363 -18.75 21.88 -12.40
CA VAL A 363 -17.97 22.52 -13.45
C VAL A 363 -17.30 21.45 -14.32
N HIS A 364 -16.80 21.84 -15.49
CA HIS A 364 -15.89 20.97 -16.24
C HIS A 364 -14.51 20.96 -15.57
N PRO A 365 -13.82 19.82 -15.49
CA PRO A 365 -12.45 19.78 -14.97
C PRO A 365 -11.46 20.39 -15.98
N LEU A 366 -10.40 21.03 -15.49
CA LEU A 366 -9.34 21.59 -16.35
C LEU A 366 -8.38 20.53 -16.90
N PHE A 367 -8.28 19.38 -16.23
CA PHE A 367 -7.31 18.34 -16.51
C PHE A 367 -7.81 16.97 -16.04
N THR A 368 -7.16 15.92 -16.52
CA THR A 368 -7.26 14.58 -15.93
C THR A 368 -5.90 14.13 -15.42
N LEU A 369 -5.86 13.26 -14.39
CA LEU A 369 -4.57 12.79 -13.86
C LEU A 369 -3.78 11.98 -14.90
N ASP A 370 -4.43 11.48 -15.94
CA ASP A 370 -3.82 10.68 -17.00
C ASP A 370 -3.28 11.53 -18.17
N ASP A 371 -3.40 12.86 -18.08
CA ASP A 371 -2.84 13.76 -19.09
C ASP A 371 -1.31 13.61 -19.17
N GLU A 372 -0.76 13.60 -20.39
CA GLU A 372 0.67 13.32 -20.65
C GLU A 372 1.64 14.32 -19.99
N ILE A 373 1.15 15.50 -19.59
CA ILE A 373 1.96 16.47 -18.85
C ILE A 373 2.34 15.95 -17.46
N PHE A 374 1.48 15.13 -16.84
CA PHE A 374 1.70 14.48 -15.55
C PHE A 374 2.23 13.05 -15.72
N CYS A 375 1.78 12.36 -16.77
CA CYS A 375 2.07 10.97 -17.07
C CYS A 375 2.77 10.80 -18.44
N PRO A 376 4.05 11.23 -18.58
CA PRO A 376 4.79 11.10 -19.84
C PRO A 376 4.83 9.66 -20.36
N PRO A 377 4.63 9.42 -21.66
CA PRO A 377 4.63 8.07 -22.23
C PRO A 377 5.92 7.29 -21.96
N SER A 378 7.06 7.99 -21.90
CA SER A 378 8.38 7.38 -21.68
C SER A 378 8.55 6.68 -20.34
N ARG A 379 7.64 6.89 -19.38
CA ARG A 379 7.65 6.20 -18.07
C ARG A 379 7.18 4.75 -18.16
N TYR A 380 6.55 4.40 -19.29
CA TYR A 380 5.98 3.08 -19.56
C TYR A 380 6.73 2.32 -20.65
N ASP A 381 7.82 2.90 -21.19
CA ASP A 381 8.65 2.21 -22.17
C ASP A 381 9.13 0.87 -21.58
N PHE A 382 9.05 -0.20 -22.38
CA PHE A 382 9.55 -1.51 -21.96
C PHE A 382 11.03 -1.44 -21.65
N VAL A 383 11.42 -2.09 -20.55
CA VAL A 383 12.80 -2.07 -20.06
C VAL A 383 13.70 -2.75 -21.09
N GLU A 384 13.22 -3.85 -21.66
CA GLU A 384 13.89 -4.74 -22.61
C GLU A 384 14.29 -4.05 -23.91
N SER A 385 13.45 -3.14 -24.43
CA SER A 385 13.69 -2.42 -25.68
C SER A 385 14.30 -1.02 -25.47
N SER A 386 14.50 -0.61 -24.22
CA SER A 386 15.03 0.71 -23.89
C SER A 386 16.50 0.86 -24.26
N GLN A 387 16.82 1.96 -24.94
CA GLN A 387 18.21 2.38 -25.25
C GLN A 387 18.71 3.48 -24.29
N LYS A 388 17.94 3.79 -23.24
CA LYS A 388 18.26 4.85 -22.29
C LYS A 388 19.46 4.44 -21.43
N ARG A 389 20.45 5.33 -21.33
CA ARG A 389 21.54 5.22 -20.36
C ARG A 389 21.16 5.84 -19.03
N LEU A 390 21.57 5.19 -17.95
CA LEU A 390 21.41 5.68 -16.59
C LEU A 390 22.56 6.64 -16.25
N ASP A 391 22.29 7.62 -15.40
CA ASP A 391 23.36 8.41 -14.80
C ASP A 391 24.17 7.54 -13.83
N SER A 392 25.34 8.03 -13.40
CA SER A 392 26.25 7.25 -12.56
C SER A 392 25.67 6.84 -11.21
N VAL A 393 24.74 7.62 -10.64
CA VAL A 393 24.14 7.34 -9.33
C VAL A 393 23.10 6.23 -9.49
N ALA A 394 22.20 6.39 -10.46
CA ALA A 394 21.20 5.38 -10.78
C ALA A 394 21.87 4.08 -11.26
N ALA A 395 22.92 4.18 -12.08
CA ALA A 395 23.65 3.03 -12.58
C ALA A 395 24.32 2.22 -11.46
N HIS A 396 24.93 2.92 -10.49
CA HIS A 396 25.47 2.26 -9.30
C HIS A 396 24.36 1.56 -8.50
N ALA A 397 23.28 2.27 -8.17
CA ALA A 397 22.19 1.75 -7.35
C ALA A 397 21.48 0.54 -7.99
N LEU A 398 21.24 0.58 -9.30
CA LEU A 398 20.55 -0.44 -10.07
C LEU A 398 21.50 -1.54 -10.60
N GLY A 399 22.82 -1.33 -10.47
CA GLY A 399 23.86 -2.26 -10.86
C GLY A 399 24.06 -2.40 -12.37
N THR A 400 23.67 -1.40 -13.17
CA THR A 400 23.82 -1.42 -14.63
C THR A 400 23.83 -0.02 -15.24
N ASP A 401 24.54 0.18 -16.35
CA ASP A 401 24.67 1.48 -17.01
C ASP A 401 23.51 1.80 -17.98
N GLU A 402 22.73 0.79 -18.39
CA GLU A 402 21.66 0.91 -19.38
C GLU A 402 20.36 0.32 -18.84
N VAL A 403 19.22 0.91 -19.19
CA VAL A 403 17.91 0.45 -18.71
C VAL A 403 17.63 -1.00 -19.11
N SER A 404 17.99 -1.41 -20.33
CA SER A 404 17.90 -2.81 -20.79
C SER A 404 18.73 -3.78 -19.94
N GLY A 405 19.70 -3.29 -19.16
CA GLY A 405 20.39 -4.09 -18.15
C GLY A 405 19.51 -4.49 -16.96
N LEU A 406 18.27 -4.02 -16.89
CA LEU A 406 17.24 -4.42 -15.92
C LEU A 406 16.19 -5.36 -16.50
N SER A 407 16.34 -5.79 -17.74
CA SER A 407 15.41 -6.72 -18.40
C SER A 407 15.17 -7.97 -17.57
N ILE A 408 13.91 -8.42 -17.52
CA ILE A 408 13.51 -9.66 -16.84
C ILE A 408 12.69 -10.58 -17.74
N ASP A 409 12.05 -10.04 -18.79
CA ASP A 409 11.24 -10.82 -19.70
C ASP A 409 11.95 -11.07 -21.04
N GLU A 410 12.23 -12.33 -21.35
CA GLU A 410 12.77 -12.72 -22.65
C GLU A 410 11.71 -12.58 -23.77
N GLY A 411 10.42 -12.73 -23.43
CA GLY A 411 9.30 -12.72 -24.36
C GLY A 411 8.88 -11.33 -24.85
N GLN A 412 9.35 -10.25 -24.22
CA GLN A 412 8.90 -8.89 -24.48
C GLN A 412 9.00 -8.48 -25.95
N ALA A 413 10.06 -8.91 -26.65
CA ALA A 413 10.23 -8.64 -28.08
C ALA A 413 9.12 -9.27 -28.94
N ARG A 414 8.59 -10.43 -28.53
CA ARG A 414 7.45 -11.08 -29.19
C ARG A 414 6.15 -10.35 -28.90
N GLU A 415 5.95 -9.88 -27.66
CA GLU A 415 4.78 -9.09 -27.27
C GLU A 415 4.65 -7.80 -28.09
N GLU A 416 5.73 -7.02 -28.21
CA GLU A 416 5.71 -5.77 -28.96
C GLU A 416 5.34 -5.96 -30.44
N ILE A 417 5.79 -7.08 -31.02
CA ILE A 417 5.55 -7.40 -32.43
C ILE A 417 4.12 -7.90 -32.62
N ILE A 418 3.60 -8.73 -31.73
CA ILE A 418 2.25 -9.26 -31.87
C ILE A 418 1.20 -8.15 -31.72
N THR A 419 1.40 -7.17 -30.84
CA THR A 419 0.51 -5.99 -30.76
C THR A 419 0.43 -5.24 -32.10
N LYS A 420 1.55 -5.11 -32.82
CA LYS A 420 1.60 -4.48 -34.15
C LYS A 420 0.91 -5.35 -35.21
N ILE A 421 1.08 -6.67 -35.15
CA ILE A 421 0.43 -7.62 -36.06
C ILE A 421 -1.09 -7.58 -35.87
N LEU A 422 -1.59 -7.71 -34.63
CA LEU A 422 -3.03 -7.78 -34.32
C LEU A 422 -3.80 -6.55 -34.83
N ARG A 423 -3.20 -5.35 -34.74
CA ARG A 423 -3.80 -4.10 -35.25
C ARG A 423 -3.96 -4.07 -36.78
N ASN A 424 -3.25 -4.94 -37.50
CA ASN A 424 -3.20 -4.99 -38.96
C ASN A 424 -3.73 -6.32 -39.53
N LEU A 425 -4.37 -7.16 -38.71
CA LEU A 425 -5.07 -8.33 -39.20
C LEU A 425 -6.36 -7.93 -39.93
N SER A 426 -6.72 -8.76 -40.90
CA SER A 426 -7.84 -8.62 -41.83
C SER A 426 -8.72 -9.87 -41.80
N SER A 427 -9.75 -9.92 -42.64
CA SER A 427 -10.58 -11.12 -42.83
C SER A 427 -9.99 -12.13 -43.83
N SER A 428 -8.81 -11.89 -44.40
CA SER A 428 -8.18 -12.73 -45.43
C SER A 428 -6.93 -13.42 -44.89
N THR A 429 -6.93 -14.76 -44.91
CA THR A 429 -5.77 -15.57 -44.51
C THR A 429 -4.50 -15.22 -45.30
N GLU A 430 -4.61 -14.96 -46.60
CA GLU A 430 -3.45 -14.59 -47.42
C GLU A 430 -2.85 -13.25 -46.97
N GLU A 431 -3.71 -12.26 -46.70
CA GLU A 431 -3.28 -10.95 -46.22
C GLU A 431 -2.69 -11.06 -44.81
N ASN A 432 -3.32 -11.84 -43.93
CA ASN A 432 -2.85 -12.07 -42.56
C ASN A 432 -1.49 -12.75 -42.52
N VAL A 433 -1.27 -13.78 -43.35
CA VAL A 433 0.04 -14.43 -43.50
C VAL A 433 1.09 -13.43 -44.02
N ARG A 434 0.75 -12.61 -45.01
CA ARG A 434 1.65 -11.59 -45.53
C ARG A 434 1.99 -10.54 -44.46
N THR A 435 1.01 -10.11 -43.67
CA THR A 435 1.19 -9.19 -42.55
C THR A 435 2.16 -9.77 -41.53
N ILE A 436 1.93 -11.00 -41.04
CA ILE A 436 2.82 -11.65 -40.06
C ILE A 436 4.25 -11.75 -40.58
N LEU A 437 4.43 -12.24 -41.82
CA LEU A 437 5.76 -12.38 -42.41
C LEU A 437 6.46 -11.02 -42.60
N SER A 438 5.71 -9.96 -42.91
CA SER A 438 6.29 -8.61 -43.05
C SER A 438 6.89 -8.07 -41.74
N TYR A 439 6.32 -8.45 -40.59
CA TYR A 439 6.83 -8.07 -39.27
C TYR A 439 7.91 -9.02 -38.74
N THR A 440 7.90 -10.29 -39.16
CA THR A 440 8.73 -11.33 -38.51
C THR A 440 9.93 -11.77 -39.32
N ALA A 441 9.83 -11.92 -40.65
CA ALA A 441 10.82 -12.66 -41.45
C ALA A 441 12.25 -12.09 -41.38
N ASN A 442 12.38 -10.76 -41.25
CA ASN A 442 13.65 -10.06 -41.17
C ASN A 442 14.05 -9.66 -39.74
N SER A 443 13.34 -10.15 -38.71
CA SER A 443 13.71 -9.86 -37.32
C SER A 443 15.11 -10.38 -37.02
N THR A 444 15.91 -9.62 -36.26
CA THR A 444 17.21 -10.08 -35.76
C THR A 444 17.07 -11.17 -34.71
N ASP A 445 15.93 -11.21 -34.01
CA ASP A 445 15.62 -12.20 -33.00
C ASP A 445 15.08 -13.50 -33.65
N PRO A 446 15.80 -14.64 -33.49
CA PRO A 446 15.33 -15.92 -34.01
C PRO A 446 14.01 -16.38 -33.38
N THR A 447 13.70 -16.00 -32.15
CA THR A 447 12.48 -16.43 -31.45
C THR A 447 11.23 -15.79 -32.07
N VAL A 448 11.33 -14.52 -32.49
CA VAL A 448 10.30 -13.79 -33.24
C VAL A 448 10.06 -14.43 -34.60
N ARG A 449 11.13 -14.81 -35.32
CA ARG A 449 11.00 -15.49 -36.62
C ARG A 449 10.26 -16.82 -36.46
N ALA A 450 10.68 -17.62 -35.47
CA ALA A 450 10.04 -18.89 -35.17
C ALA A 450 8.56 -18.71 -34.76
N ALA A 451 8.23 -17.66 -33.99
CA ALA A 451 6.84 -17.35 -33.65
C ALA A 451 5.98 -17.03 -34.87
N GLY A 452 6.49 -16.19 -35.78
CA GLY A 452 5.81 -15.90 -37.04
C GLY A 452 5.56 -17.15 -37.88
N GLU A 453 6.56 -18.02 -38.02
CA GLU A 453 6.44 -19.28 -38.75
C GLU A 453 5.40 -20.23 -38.12
N ARG A 454 5.36 -20.33 -36.78
CA ARG A 454 4.37 -21.14 -36.07
C ARG A 454 2.94 -20.65 -36.34
N VAL A 455 2.67 -19.36 -36.12
CA VAL A 455 1.34 -18.78 -36.32
C VAL A 455 0.89 -18.93 -37.78
N VAL A 456 1.77 -18.61 -38.74
CA VAL A 456 1.49 -18.81 -40.17
C VAL A 456 1.15 -20.27 -40.50
N SER A 457 1.94 -21.21 -39.97
CA SER A 457 1.67 -22.65 -40.15
C SER A 457 0.29 -23.04 -39.59
N ARG A 458 -0.11 -22.51 -38.42
CA ARG A 458 -1.41 -22.84 -37.81
C ARG A 458 -2.59 -22.20 -38.54
N PHE A 459 -2.44 -20.97 -39.07
CA PHE A 459 -3.42 -20.35 -39.95
C PHE A 459 -3.64 -21.18 -41.22
N ILE A 460 -2.56 -21.57 -41.91
CA ILE A 460 -2.64 -22.38 -43.12
C ILE A 460 -3.30 -23.75 -42.85
N LYS A 461 -3.05 -24.34 -41.68
CA LYS A 461 -3.64 -25.63 -41.27
C LYS A 461 -5.07 -25.50 -40.73
N GLY A 462 -5.58 -24.28 -40.53
CA GLY A 462 -6.88 -24.04 -39.91
C GLY A 462 -6.99 -24.50 -38.45
N THR A 463 -5.86 -24.56 -37.72
CA THR A 463 -5.82 -25.00 -36.31
C THR A 463 -5.71 -23.84 -35.32
N LEU A 464 -5.74 -22.61 -35.81
CA LEU A 464 -5.81 -21.38 -35.02
C LEU A 464 -6.78 -20.44 -35.73
N ALA A 465 -7.77 -19.94 -34.99
CA ALA A 465 -8.78 -19.04 -35.53
C ALA A 465 -8.17 -17.64 -35.71
N GLU A 466 -8.45 -17.00 -36.85
CA GLU A 466 -7.85 -15.71 -37.22
C GLU A 466 -8.55 -14.50 -36.58
N ASP A 467 -9.72 -14.72 -35.98
CA ASP A 467 -10.51 -13.76 -35.21
C ASP A 467 -10.35 -13.92 -33.68
N ASP A 468 -9.60 -14.94 -33.23
CA ASP A 468 -9.29 -15.16 -31.83
C ASP A 468 -7.95 -14.50 -31.45
N PHE A 469 -7.99 -13.20 -31.20
CA PHE A 469 -6.79 -12.39 -30.91
C PHE A 469 -6.03 -12.86 -29.66
N GLU A 470 -6.74 -13.40 -28.68
CA GLU A 470 -6.13 -13.93 -27.46
C GLU A 470 -5.32 -15.19 -27.78
N ALA A 471 -5.92 -16.16 -28.48
CA ALA A 471 -5.21 -17.38 -28.88
C ALA A 471 -4.04 -17.11 -29.84
N ILE A 472 -4.17 -16.11 -30.72
CA ILE A 472 -3.07 -15.70 -31.60
C ILE A 472 -1.91 -15.11 -30.78
N SER A 473 -2.23 -14.27 -29.79
CA SER A 473 -1.23 -13.68 -28.88
C SER A 473 -0.49 -14.77 -28.09
N GLU A 474 -1.24 -15.69 -27.48
CA GLU A 474 -0.68 -16.81 -26.71
C GLU A 474 0.23 -17.69 -27.58
N GLU A 475 -0.20 -18.07 -28.79
CA GLU A 475 0.63 -18.88 -29.70
C GLU A 475 1.90 -18.16 -30.14
N PHE A 476 1.84 -16.83 -30.33
CA PHE A 476 2.99 -16.05 -30.78
C PHE A 476 4.04 -15.90 -29.67
N VAL A 477 3.62 -15.53 -28.46
CA VAL A 477 4.51 -15.26 -27.32
C VAL A 477 4.99 -16.57 -26.69
N ASP A 478 4.06 -17.48 -26.37
CA ASP A 478 4.28 -18.68 -25.55
C ASP A 478 3.94 -20.00 -26.26
N GLY A 479 3.66 -20.02 -27.57
CA GLY A 479 3.41 -21.25 -28.33
C GLY A 479 4.65 -22.14 -28.59
N GLY A 480 5.76 -21.88 -27.90
CA GLY A 480 6.99 -22.67 -28.02
C GLY A 480 6.85 -24.07 -27.42
N VAL A 481 7.73 -25.00 -27.85
CA VAL A 481 7.71 -26.40 -27.38
C VAL A 481 7.82 -26.51 -25.86
N LEU A 482 8.75 -25.75 -25.25
CA LEU A 482 8.93 -25.73 -23.79
C LEU A 482 7.70 -25.18 -23.06
N SER A 483 7.21 -24.00 -23.44
CA SER A 483 6.05 -23.37 -22.81
C SER A 483 4.81 -24.27 -22.87
N LEU A 484 4.51 -24.86 -24.03
CA LEU A 484 3.41 -25.83 -24.16
C LEU A 484 3.61 -27.10 -23.31
N ALA A 485 4.85 -27.59 -23.18
CA ALA A 485 5.18 -28.73 -22.34
C ALA A 485 4.98 -28.40 -20.85
N VAL A 486 5.40 -27.22 -20.40
CA VAL A 486 5.22 -26.73 -19.03
C VAL A 486 3.73 -26.63 -18.67
N THR A 487 2.92 -25.95 -19.49
CA THR A 487 1.47 -25.81 -19.22
C THR A 487 0.78 -27.17 -19.10
N LYS A 488 1.13 -28.13 -19.97
CA LYS A 488 0.59 -29.50 -19.91
C LYS A 488 1.10 -30.27 -18.69
N ALA A 489 2.37 -30.15 -18.36
CA ALA A 489 2.97 -30.83 -17.23
C ALA A 489 2.40 -30.35 -15.89
N GLN A 490 2.12 -29.05 -15.74
CA GLN A 490 1.41 -28.51 -14.57
C GLN A 490 0.04 -29.19 -14.36
N ARG A 491 -0.73 -29.40 -15.45
CA ARG A 491 -2.00 -30.13 -15.39
C ARG A 491 -1.80 -31.59 -14.98
N LEU A 492 -0.86 -32.29 -15.60
CA LEU A 492 -0.53 -33.69 -15.27
C LEU A 492 -0.10 -33.84 -13.80
N ILE A 493 0.74 -32.94 -13.28
CA ILE A 493 1.15 -32.94 -11.87
C ILE A 493 -0.05 -32.72 -10.94
N SER A 494 -0.98 -31.82 -11.29
CA SER A 494 -2.21 -31.61 -10.52
C SER A 494 -3.11 -32.85 -10.49
N GLU A 495 -3.12 -33.62 -11.58
CA GLU A 495 -3.80 -34.92 -11.72
C GLU A 495 -3.02 -36.09 -11.09
N LYS A 496 -1.86 -35.80 -10.49
CA LYS A 496 -0.92 -36.77 -9.90
C LYS A 496 -0.30 -37.74 -10.90
N ASN A 497 -0.29 -37.38 -12.18
CA ASN A 497 0.34 -38.15 -13.25
C ASN A 497 1.79 -37.68 -13.46
N TYR A 498 2.65 -37.98 -12.48
CA TYR A 498 4.03 -37.46 -12.42
C TYR A 498 4.94 -38.03 -13.50
N GLN A 499 4.75 -39.31 -13.86
CA GLN A 499 5.60 -39.99 -14.84
C GLN A 499 5.41 -39.41 -16.25
N ASP A 500 4.16 -39.17 -16.66
CA ASP A 500 3.87 -38.56 -17.97
C ASP A 500 4.33 -37.10 -18.02
N ALA A 501 4.20 -36.37 -16.90
CA ALA A 501 4.72 -34.99 -16.79
C ALA A 501 6.24 -34.95 -16.94
N GLU A 502 6.96 -35.84 -16.26
CA GLU A 502 8.41 -35.96 -16.35
C GLU A 502 8.85 -36.28 -17.78
N LEU A 503 8.23 -37.27 -18.42
CA LEU A 503 8.57 -37.68 -19.78
C LEU A 503 8.40 -36.52 -20.77
N LEU A 504 7.24 -35.85 -20.72
CA LEU A 504 6.92 -34.73 -21.60
C LEU A 504 7.93 -33.58 -21.48
N LEU A 505 8.28 -33.20 -20.24
CA LEU A 505 9.21 -32.11 -19.99
C LEU A 505 10.64 -32.48 -20.39
N ARG A 506 11.07 -33.72 -20.11
CA ARG A 506 12.41 -34.19 -20.48
C ARG A 506 12.58 -34.24 -21.99
N GLU A 507 11.57 -34.71 -22.74
CA GLU A 507 11.59 -34.66 -24.21
C GLU A 507 11.69 -33.23 -24.76
N ALA A 508 11.02 -32.27 -24.14
CA ALA A 508 11.13 -30.86 -24.51
C ALA A 508 12.53 -30.29 -24.21
N LEU A 509 13.10 -30.62 -23.05
CA LEU A 509 14.44 -30.20 -22.61
C LEU A 509 15.57 -30.82 -23.42
N ASP A 510 15.45 -32.09 -23.84
CA ASP A 510 16.48 -32.83 -24.58
C ASP A 510 16.96 -32.05 -25.82
N SER A 511 16.04 -31.37 -26.51
CA SER A 511 16.33 -30.54 -27.68
C SER A 511 17.11 -29.25 -27.35
N VAL A 512 16.91 -28.69 -26.16
CA VAL A 512 17.49 -27.42 -25.72
C VAL A 512 18.84 -27.64 -25.07
N ASP A 513 18.92 -28.59 -24.15
CA ASP A 513 20.13 -28.95 -23.41
C ASP A 513 21.13 -29.67 -24.32
N GLY A 514 20.67 -30.54 -25.22
CA GLY A 514 21.53 -31.21 -26.21
C GLY A 514 22.24 -30.22 -27.15
N ASN A 515 21.65 -29.06 -27.39
CA ASN A 515 22.23 -27.97 -28.17
C ASN A 515 23.02 -26.96 -27.33
N ASN A 516 23.10 -27.13 -26.00
CA ASN A 516 23.70 -26.19 -25.05
C ASN A 516 23.18 -24.74 -25.19
N THR A 517 21.89 -24.59 -25.48
CA THR A 517 21.29 -23.29 -25.85
C THR A 517 21.42 -22.24 -24.74
N TYR A 518 21.15 -22.64 -23.49
CA TYR A 518 21.19 -21.78 -22.30
C TYR A 518 22.32 -22.18 -21.34
N THR A 519 23.39 -22.77 -21.87
CA THR A 519 24.57 -23.12 -21.08
C THR A 519 25.50 -21.90 -20.99
N ASP A 520 26.01 -21.62 -19.79
CA ASP A 520 26.98 -20.55 -19.59
C ASP A 520 28.25 -20.75 -20.43
N SER A 521 28.77 -19.64 -20.95
CA SER A 521 30.06 -19.62 -21.66
C SER A 521 31.09 -18.81 -20.88
N SER A 522 32.29 -18.64 -21.45
CA SER A 522 33.30 -17.73 -20.90
C SER A 522 32.88 -16.26 -20.98
N THR A 523 31.91 -15.92 -21.84
CA THR A 523 31.50 -14.53 -22.13
C THR A 523 30.03 -14.24 -21.83
N THR A 524 29.21 -15.28 -21.65
CA THR A 524 27.76 -15.18 -21.45
C THR A 524 27.34 -15.97 -20.22
N GLN A 525 26.44 -15.39 -19.44
CA GLN A 525 25.76 -16.07 -18.34
C GLN A 525 24.24 -15.98 -18.56
N TRP A 526 23.56 -17.12 -18.53
CA TRP A 526 22.12 -17.20 -18.74
C TRP A 526 21.39 -17.20 -17.41
N CYS A 527 20.40 -16.30 -17.26
CA CYS A 527 19.63 -16.18 -16.04
C CYS A 527 18.14 -15.98 -16.30
N VAL A 528 17.33 -16.27 -15.28
CA VAL A 528 15.91 -15.92 -15.21
C VAL A 528 15.69 -15.14 -13.90
N PHE A 529 14.90 -14.08 -13.96
CA PHE A 529 14.57 -13.22 -12.82
C PHE A 529 13.06 -13.23 -12.63
N MET A 530 12.58 -13.41 -11.40
CA MET A 530 11.13 -13.42 -11.14
C MET A 530 10.56 -12.01 -11.13
N ASN A 531 11.39 -11.03 -10.80
CA ASN A 531 11.00 -9.63 -10.66
C ASN A 531 12.22 -8.69 -10.79
N TYR A 532 11.96 -7.38 -10.80
CA TYR A 532 13.03 -6.38 -10.96
C TYR A 532 13.94 -6.26 -9.74
N VAL A 533 13.46 -6.59 -8.53
CA VAL A 533 14.30 -6.62 -7.33
C VAL A 533 15.35 -7.73 -7.43
N ASP A 534 14.98 -8.93 -7.87
CA ASP A 534 15.92 -10.03 -8.17
C ASP A 534 17.00 -9.55 -9.15
N ARG A 535 16.58 -8.88 -10.22
CA ARG A 535 17.51 -8.41 -11.25
C ARG A 535 18.53 -7.42 -10.68
N VAL A 536 18.10 -6.45 -9.88
CA VAL A 536 19.00 -5.48 -9.24
C VAL A 536 19.92 -6.16 -8.21
N LEU A 537 19.39 -7.06 -7.38
CA LEU A 537 20.21 -7.82 -6.42
C LEU A 537 21.24 -8.70 -7.13
N TYR A 538 20.86 -9.35 -8.22
CA TYR A 538 21.80 -10.10 -9.05
C TYR A 538 22.91 -9.20 -9.57
N ASN A 539 22.54 -8.07 -10.19
CA ASN A 539 23.51 -7.12 -10.74
C ASN A 539 24.51 -6.65 -9.68
N ARG A 540 24.04 -6.38 -8.45
CA ARG A 540 24.82 -5.82 -7.36
C ARG A 540 25.65 -6.83 -6.57
N ILE A 541 25.16 -8.07 -6.41
CA ILE A 541 25.73 -9.06 -5.49
C ILE A 541 26.36 -10.24 -6.25
N LEU A 542 25.69 -10.74 -7.30
CA LEU A 542 26.01 -12.04 -7.90
C LEU A 542 26.66 -11.94 -9.29
N SER A 543 26.48 -10.81 -9.97
CA SER A 543 26.91 -10.67 -11.37
C SER A 543 28.43 -10.78 -11.49
N ASN A 544 28.88 -11.42 -12.56
CA ASN A 544 30.28 -11.42 -12.93
C ASN A 544 30.53 -10.30 -13.95
N PRO A 545 31.30 -9.25 -13.61
CA PRO A 545 31.54 -8.12 -14.51
C PRO A 545 32.29 -8.49 -15.80
N GLU A 546 32.92 -9.67 -15.86
CA GLU A 546 33.60 -10.18 -17.06
C GLU A 546 32.65 -10.89 -18.04
N LYS A 547 31.40 -11.17 -17.64
CA LYS A 547 30.40 -11.86 -18.46
C LYS A 547 29.21 -10.98 -18.76
N ASN A 548 28.62 -11.18 -19.93
CA ASN A 548 27.34 -10.58 -20.30
C ASN A 548 26.19 -11.45 -19.81
N THR A 549 25.29 -10.89 -19.00
CA THR A 549 24.07 -11.59 -18.61
C THR A 549 23.05 -11.56 -19.74
N ARG A 550 22.45 -12.72 -20.04
CA ARG A 550 21.38 -12.91 -21.03
C ARG A 550 20.19 -13.61 -20.36
N LEU A 551 18.98 -13.35 -20.85
CA LEU A 551 17.76 -13.96 -20.32
C LEU A 551 17.49 -15.30 -20.99
N ALA A 552 17.28 -16.34 -20.19
CA ALA A 552 16.66 -17.56 -20.67
C ALA A 552 15.12 -17.45 -20.56
N PRO A 553 14.33 -18.23 -21.34
CA PRO A 553 12.88 -18.25 -21.20
C PRO A 553 12.46 -18.74 -19.81
N MET A 554 11.39 -18.16 -19.25
CA MET A 554 10.79 -18.63 -18.00
C MET A 554 10.43 -20.12 -18.06
N SER A 555 9.92 -20.57 -19.21
CA SER A 555 9.55 -21.98 -19.43
C SER A 555 10.74 -22.95 -19.37
N TYR A 556 11.97 -22.50 -19.61
CA TYR A 556 13.16 -23.33 -19.43
C TYR A 556 13.46 -23.55 -17.93
N PHE A 557 13.36 -22.49 -17.13
CA PHE A 557 13.44 -22.59 -15.67
C PHE A 557 12.33 -23.47 -15.10
N GLU A 558 11.08 -23.23 -15.49
CA GLU A 558 9.92 -24.00 -15.01
C GLU A 558 10.00 -25.47 -15.40
N ALA A 559 10.48 -25.79 -16.61
CA ALA A 559 10.64 -27.17 -17.02
C ALA A 559 11.60 -27.94 -16.09
N HIS A 560 12.77 -27.38 -15.77
CA HIS A 560 13.68 -28.01 -14.81
C HIS A 560 13.07 -28.13 -13.40
N LEU A 561 12.41 -27.08 -12.92
CA LEU A 561 11.75 -27.12 -11.61
C LEU A 561 10.67 -28.20 -11.54
N LEU A 562 9.81 -28.29 -12.55
CA LEU A 562 8.71 -29.26 -12.60
C LEU A 562 9.19 -30.70 -12.82
N VAL A 563 10.25 -30.92 -13.62
CA VAL A 563 10.88 -32.25 -13.72
C VAL A 563 11.39 -32.67 -12.35
N SER A 564 12.09 -31.78 -11.64
CA SER A 564 12.59 -32.06 -10.30
C SER A 564 11.45 -32.40 -9.34
N ILE A 565 10.36 -31.63 -9.33
CA ILE A 565 9.17 -31.90 -8.50
C ILE A 565 8.56 -33.27 -8.84
N ALA A 566 8.36 -33.57 -10.12
CA ALA A 566 7.79 -34.84 -10.56
C ALA A 566 8.68 -36.03 -10.17
N GLN A 567 10.00 -35.90 -10.27
CA GLN A 567 10.97 -36.92 -9.87
C GLN A 567 11.00 -37.12 -8.35
N THR A 568 10.98 -36.05 -7.56
CA THR A 568 10.90 -36.13 -6.09
C THR A 568 9.62 -36.85 -5.64
N LEU A 569 8.47 -36.53 -6.23
CA LEU A 569 7.19 -37.20 -5.94
C LEU A 569 7.16 -38.69 -6.34
N GLN A 570 8.06 -39.12 -7.22
CA GLN A 570 8.28 -40.51 -7.60
C GLN A 570 9.40 -41.20 -6.79
N GLY A 571 10.05 -40.50 -5.85
CA GLY A 571 11.18 -41.02 -5.07
C GLY A 571 12.50 -41.11 -5.85
N GLN A 572 12.62 -40.44 -6.99
CA GLN A 572 13.83 -40.40 -7.83
C GLN A 572 14.78 -39.26 -7.40
N THR A 573 15.16 -39.23 -6.12
CA THR A 573 15.81 -38.07 -5.49
C THR A 573 17.11 -37.62 -6.16
N GLN A 574 17.94 -38.55 -6.66
CA GLN A 574 19.22 -38.19 -7.30
C GLN A 574 19.04 -37.48 -8.65
N ASN A 575 18.05 -37.90 -9.45
CA ASN A 575 17.73 -37.22 -10.71
C ASN A 575 17.12 -35.84 -10.43
N ALA A 576 16.23 -35.76 -9.43
CA ALA A 576 15.61 -34.51 -9.02
C ALA A 576 16.67 -33.47 -8.61
N LEU A 577 17.67 -33.88 -7.83
CA LEU A 577 18.77 -33.00 -7.41
C LEU A 577 19.52 -32.34 -8.58
N GLN A 578 19.69 -33.03 -9.70
CA GLN A 578 20.35 -32.46 -10.88
C GLN A 578 19.52 -31.30 -11.45
N HIS A 579 18.22 -31.50 -11.61
CA HIS A 579 17.31 -30.48 -12.13
C HIS A 579 17.06 -29.34 -11.13
N ALA A 580 16.95 -29.64 -9.83
CA ALA A 580 16.85 -28.61 -8.79
C ALA A 580 18.08 -27.70 -8.75
N ARG A 581 19.30 -28.27 -8.84
CA ARG A 581 20.54 -27.48 -8.92
C ARG A 581 20.56 -26.61 -10.16
N ARG A 582 20.16 -27.16 -11.31
CA ARG A 582 20.08 -26.41 -12.57
C ARG A 582 19.07 -25.25 -12.49
N ALA A 583 17.93 -25.46 -11.84
CA ALA A 583 16.95 -24.40 -11.62
C ALA A 583 17.52 -23.26 -10.75
N VAL A 584 18.27 -23.59 -9.70
CA VAL A 584 18.96 -22.58 -8.85
C VAL A 584 20.10 -21.89 -9.59
N GLU A 585 20.84 -22.59 -10.46
CA GLU A 585 21.88 -21.97 -11.29
C GLU A 585 21.31 -20.92 -12.24
N ILE A 586 20.18 -21.21 -12.89
CA ILE A 586 19.51 -20.31 -13.84
C ILE A 586 18.79 -19.17 -13.11
N ALA A 587 18.12 -19.45 -11.99
CA ALA A 587 17.36 -18.48 -11.21
C ALA A 587 17.89 -18.39 -9.77
N PRO A 588 19.07 -17.80 -9.54
CA PRO A 588 19.76 -17.86 -8.25
C PRO A 588 19.07 -17.07 -7.13
N LEU A 589 18.11 -16.19 -7.42
CA LEU A 589 17.29 -15.50 -6.43
C LEU A 589 15.89 -16.09 -6.26
N SER A 590 15.53 -17.09 -7.06
CA SER A 590 14.21 -17.71 -6.97
C SER A 590 14.04 -18.47 -5.66
N MET A 591 13.08 -18.00 -4.86
CA MET A 591 12.67 -18.66 -3.62
C MET A 591 12.18 -20.09 -3.88
N SER A 592 11.32 -20.29 -4.88
CA SER A 592 10.77 -21.60 -5.20
C SER A 592 11.87 -22.60 -5.59
N ALA A 593 12.86 -22.17 -6.37
CA ALA A 593 14.00 -23.02 -6.75
C ALA A 593 14.84 -23.44 -5.54
N ARG A 594 15.18 -22.50 -4.66
CA ARG A 594 16.02 -22.77 -3.49
C ARG A 594 15.31 -23.59 -2.42
N LEU A 595 14.03 -23.30 -2.14
CA LEU A 595 13.21 -24.13 -1.26
C LEU A 595 13.09 -25.56 -1.80
N HIS A 596 12.88 -25.71 -3.11
CA HIS A 596 12.78 -27.02 -3.72
C HIS A 596 14.11 -27.78 -3.70
N LEU A 597 15.25 -27.11 -3.93
CA LEU A 597 16.58 -27.72 -3.78
C LEU A 597 16.83 -28.15 -2.33
N SER A 598 16.47 -27.32 -1.35
CA SER A 598 16.55 -27.69 0.07
C SER A 598 15.71 -28.94 0.38
N HIS A 599 14.49 -29.03 -0.16
CA HIS A 599 13.65 -30.22 -0.03
C HIS A 599 14.26 -31.47 -0.70
N CYS A 600 14.85 -31.35 -1.89
CA CYS A 600 15.54 -32.47 -2.54
C CYS A 600 16.76 -32.95 -1.72
N LEU A 601 17.49 -32.04 -1.08
CA LEU A 601 18.61 -32.37 -0.19
C LEU A 601 18.11 -33.08 1.07
N GLU A 602 17.00 -32.64 1.65
CA GLU A 602 16.32 -33.32 2.77
C GLU A 602 15.92 -34.76 2.42
N GLU A 603 15.27 -34.97 1.26
CA GLU A 603 14.91 -36.30 0.76
C GLU A 603 16.15 -37.18 0.49
N SER A 604 17.30 -36.56 0.20
CA SER A 604 18.59 -37.27 0.08
C SER A 604 19.26 -37.56 1.43
N LEU A 605 18.59 -37.24 2.54
CA LEU A 605 19.03 -37.37 3.92
C LEU A 605 20.21 -36.46 4.31
N ASP A 606 20.53 -35.44 3.49
CA ASP A 606 21.54 -34.43 3.80
C ASP A 606 20.89 -33.18 4.42
N ILE A 607 20.53 -33.32 5.69
CA ILE A 607 19.87 -32.26 6.47
C ILE A 607 20.77 -31.02 6.61
N THR A 608 22.08 -31.21 6.68
CA THR A 608 23.06 -30.12 6.79
C THR A 608 23.11 -29.29 5.52
N ALA A 609 23.21 -29.92 4.35
CA ALA A 609 23.19 -29.21 3.08
C ALA A 609 21.84 -28.55 2.82
N ALA A 610 20.73 -29.18 3.22
CA ALA A 610 19.40 -28.60 3.12
C ALA A 610 19.28 -27.30 3.93
N ALA A 611 19.80 -27.29 5.17
CA ALA A 611 19.85 -26.10 6.02
C ALA A 611 20.79 -25.01 5.44
N ASP A 612 21.96 -25.39 4.93
CA ASP A 612 22.90 -24.44 4.32
C ASP A 612 22.33 -23.80 3.04
N GLU A 613 21.51 -24.53 2.27
CA GLU A 613 20.81 -23.96 1.12
C GLU A 613 19.77 -22.91 1.55
N LEU A 614 19.05 -23.13 2.67
CA LEU A 614 18.16 -22.12 3.22
C LEU A 614 18.91 -20.89 3.76
N LYS A 615 20.13 -21.04 4.29
CA LYS A 615 20.96 -19.88 4.64
C LYS A 615 21.27 -19.05 3.39
N LYS A 616 21.60 -19.67 2.26
CA LYS A 616 21.83 -18.93 1.00
C LYS A 616 20.57 -18.22 0.50
N LEU A 617 19.39 -18.82 0.68
CA LEU A 617 18.10 -18.16 0.42
C LEU A 617 17.96 -16.92 1.30
N LEU A 618 18.12 -17.06 2.62
CA LEU A 618 17.95 -15.96 3.59
C LEU A 618 18.98 -14.83 3.41
N LEU A 619 20.18 -15.13 2.93
CA LEU A 619 21.19 -14.10 2.59
C LEU A 619 20.72 -13.14 1.48
N LEU A 620 19.81 -13.59 0.60
CA LEU A 620 19.35 -12.86 -0.58
C LEU A 620 17.85 -12.49 -0.50
N ALA A 621 17.15 -12.92 0.54
CA ALA A 621 15.72 -12.73 0.69
C ALA A 621 15.38 -11.24 0.92
N HIS A 622 14.46 -10.71 0.12
CA HIS A 622 14.11 -9.29 0.10
C HIS A 622 12.60 -9.02 0.19
N ASP A 623 11.77 -10.04 -0.04
CA ASP A 623 10.31 -9.97 0.06
C ASP A 623 9.79 -10.80 1.26
N PRO A 624 8.60 -10.47 1.80
CA PRO A 624 8.04 -11.15 2.97
C PRO A 624 7.84 -12.66 2.79
N GLU A 625 7.48 -13.12 1.59
CA GLU A 625 7.24 -14.54 1.36
C GLU A 625 8.56 -15.32 1.42
N SER A 626 9.59 -14.84 0.74
CA SER A 626 10.92 -15.46 0.76
C SER A 626 11.52 -15.51 2.16
N ILE A 627 11.42 -14.41 2.91
CA ILE A 627 11.91 -14.34 4.29
C ILE A 627 11.13 -15.32 5.16
N GLY A 628 9.81 -15.24 5.12
CA GLY A 628 8.92 -16.04 5.96
C GLY A 628 9.03 -17.54 5.72
N PHE A 629 8.97 -17.99 4.46
CA PHE A 629 9.11 -19.40 4.13
C PHE A 629 10.53 -19.92 4.39
N GLY A 630 11.55 -19.08 4.18
CA GLY A 630 12.94 -19.39 4.52
C GLY A 630 13.08 -19.72 6.01
N TYR A 631 12.56 -18.89 6.90
CA TYR A 631 12.60 -19.15 8.34
C TYR A 631 11.70 -20.29 8.79
N TYR A 632 10.50 -20.40 8.23
CA TYR A 632 9.59 -21.51 8.55
C TYR A 632 10.25 -22.87 8.25
N ARG A 633 10.88 -23.03 7.08
CA ARG A 633 11.62 -24.27 6.75
C ARG A 633 12.93 -24.40 7.54
N MET A 634 13.61 -23.29 7.84
CA MET A 634 14.81 -23.32 8.69
C MET A 634 14.49 -23.85 10.08
N ALA A 635 13.33 -23.49 10.65
CA ALA A 635 12.90 -23.95 11.98
C ALA A 635 12.87 -25.48 12.07
N PHE A 636 12.32 -26.14 11.05
CA PHE A 636 12.30 -27.59 10.95
C PHE A 636 13.72 -28.18 11.00
N PHE A 637 14.66 -27.65 10.21
CA PHE A 637 16.03 -28.18 10.20
C PHE A 637 16.79 -27.91 11.50
N GLN A 638 16.59 -26.74 12.14
CA GLN A 638 17.17 -26.47 13.45
C GLN A 638 16.65 -27.45 14.51
N TRP A 639 15.36 -27.79 14.47
CA TRP A 639 14.81 -28.84 15.35
C TRP A 639 15.47 -30.20 15.08
N ARG A 640 15.59 -30.61 13.81
CA ARG A 640 16.26 -31.87 13.42
C ARG A 640 17.72 -31.94 13.86
N LEU A 641 18.40 -30.80 13.93
CA LEU A 641 19.77 -30.66 14.42
C LEU A 641 19.87 -30.48 15.95
N ARG A 642 18.75 -30.56 16.68
CA ARG A 642 18.63 -30.36 18.15
C ARG A 642 18.94 -28.93 18.63
N HIS A 643 18.87 -27.93 17.76
CA HIS A 643 18.95 -26.52 18.11
C HIS A 643 17.55 -25.96 18.42
N LEU A 644 16.94 -26.40 19.51
CA LEU A 644 15.53 -26.12 19.83
C LEU A 644 15.21 -24.62 19.97
N LYS A 645 16.10 -23.86 20.62
CA LYS A 645 15.94 -22.39 20.74
C LYS A 645 16.00 -21.69 19.38
N ALA A 646 16.88 -22.13 18.49
CA ALA A 646 16.96 -21.61 17.13
C ALA A 646 15.71 -21.96 16.30
N ALA A 647 15.15 -23.15 16.50
CA ALA A 647 13.88 -23.53 15.89
C ALA A 647 12.72 -22.64 16.35
N GLN A 648 12.61 -22.38 17.66
CA GLN A 648 11.63 -21.44 18.24
C GLN A 648 11.79 -20.04 17.65
N ALA A 649 13.02 -19.50 17.65
CA ALA A 649 13.32 -18.19 17.08
C ALA A 649 12.93 -18.10 15.60
N CYS A 650 13.24 -19.13 14.79
CA CYS A 650 12.86 -19.18 13.38
C CYS A 650 11.34 -19.19 13.18
N TYR A 651 10.58 -19.98 13.95
CA TYR A 651 9.12 -20.00 13.86
C TYR A 651 8.50 -18.64 14.21
N GLN A 652 8.94 -18.01 15.30
CA GLN A 652 8.42 -16.71 15.70
C GLN A 652 8.81 -15.60 14.73
N PHE A 653 10.03 -15.63 14.20
CA PHE A 653 10.46 -14.67 13.19
C PHE A 653 9.72 -14.85 11.86
N ALA A 654 9.43 -16.08 11.45
CA ALA A 654 8.60 -16.37 10.27
C ALA A 654 7.20 -15.74 10.37
N LEU A 655 6.58 -15.75 11.56
CA LEU A 655 5.25 -15.17 11.79
C LEU A 655 5.19 -13.65 11.59
N LYS A 656 6.32 -12.94 11.73
CA LYS A 656 6.38 -11.50 11.43
C LYS A 656 6.10 -11.20 9.96
N PHE A 657 6.47 -12.13 9.07
CA PHE A 657 6.32 -12.01 7.61
C PHE A 657 5.16 -12.84 7.05
N LEU A 658 4.78 -13.93 7.71
CA LEU A 658 3.66 -14.81 7.35
C LEU A 658 2.56 -14.82 8.42
N PRO A 659 1.85 -13.70 8.66
CA PRO A 659 0.79 -13.67 9.68
C PRO A 659 -0.35 -14.65 9.36
N GLY A 660 -0.57 -14.99 8.08
CA GLY A 660 -1.55 -16.00 7.66
C GLY A 660 -1.19 -17.43 8.10
N ALA A 661 0.07 -17.70 8.43
CA ALA A 661 0.54 -19.01 8.88
C ALA A 661 0.40 -19.24 10.40
N THR A 662 -0.12 -18.25 11.15
CA THR A 662 -0.27 -18.32 12.62
C THR A 662 -0.90 -19.62 13.12
N PHE A 663 -1.99 -20.06 12.48
CA PHE A 663 -2.67 -21.29 12.89
C PHE A 663 -1.81 -22.55 12.63
N ILE A 664 -1.14 -22.61 11.47
CA ILE A 664 -0.33 -23.76 11.07
C ILE A 664 0.91 -23.87 11.97
N ILE A 665 1.68 -22.79 12.08
CA ILE A 665 2.89 -22.73 12.91
C ILE A 665 2.53 -22.95 14.38
N GLY A 666 1.46 -22.32 14.89
CA GLY A 666 1.03 -22.50 16.28
C GLY A 666 0.62 -23.95 16.60
N THR A 667 0.03 -24.66 15.63
CA THR A 667 -0.30 -26.09 15.80
C THR A 667 0.96 -26.95 15.82
N GLU A 668 1.90 -26.71 14.89
CA GLU A 668 3.17 -27.44 14.82
C GLU A 668 4.01 -27.25 16.09
N THR A 669 4.17 -26.02 16.57
CA THR A 669 4.95 -25.73 17.78
C THR A 669 4.31 -26.31 19.03
N ALA A 670 2.97 -26.32 19.13
CA ALA A 670 2.26 -26.97 20.23
C ALA A 670 2.44 -28.49 20.24
N ILE A 671 2.44 -29.14 19.07
CA ILE A 671 2.74 -30.58 18.95
C ILE A 671 4.20 -30.83 19.33
N LEU A 672 5.12 -30.01 18.83
CA LEU A 672 6.54 -30.12 19.10
C LEU A 672 6.84 -30.02 20.61
N ALA A 673 6.25 -29.05 21.31
CA ALA A 673 6.39 -28.88 22.76
C ALA A 673 5.87 -30.08 23.58
N GLN A 674 4.89 -30.82 23.07
CA GLN A 674 4.43 -32.07 23.72
C GLN A 674 5.45 -33.20 23.56
N THR A 675 6.19 -33.22 22.46
CA THR A 675 7.18 -34.26 22.14
C THR A 675 8.58 -33.95 22.64
N GLU A 676 8.95 -32.68 22.77
CA GLU A 676 10.28 -32.20 23.16
C GLU A 676 10.17 -31.31 24.40
N PRO A 677 10.45 -31.81 25.62
CA PRO A 677 10.27 -31.06 26.87
C PRO A 677 11.12 -29.79 27.00
N GLU A 678 12.20 -29.69 26.22
CA GLU A 678 13.12 -28.55 26.19
C GLU A 678 12.67 -27.45 25.21
N PHE A 679 11.64 -27.69 24.41
CA PHE A 679 11.10 -26.71 23.46
C PHE A 679 10.07 -25.81 24.16
N SER A 680 10.25 -24.49 24.09
CA SER A 680 9.31 -23.50 24.63
C SER A 680 8.44 -22.89 23.53
N CYS A 681 7.19 -22.60 23.88
CA CYS A 681 6.25 -21.82 23.05
C CYS A 681 6.09 -20.37 23.55
N ASP A 682 6.86 -19.96 24.55
CA ASP A 682 6.80 -18.61 25.10
C ASP A 682 7.29 -17.60 24.06
N GLU A 683 6.68 -16.41 24.02
CA GLU A 683 7.12 -15.34 23.13
C GLU A 683 8.53 -14.87 23.52
N MET A 684 9.43 -14.82 22.53
CA MET A 684 10.76 -14.27 22.66
C MET A 684 10.74 -12.78 22.32
N SER A 685 11.60 -11.99 22.97
CA SER A 685 11.79 -10.60 22.53
C SER A 685 12.52 -10.55 21.18
N ASP A 686 12.42 -9.42 20.48
CA ASP A 686 13.12 -9.21 19.22
C ASP A 686 14.63 -9.38 19.37
N ASP A 687 15.22 -8.82 20.42
CA ASP A 687 16.65 -8.97 20.74
C ASP A 687 17.05 -10.42 20.98
N GLU A 688 16.21 -11.21 21.65
CA GLU A 688 16.46 -12.63 21.90
C GLU A 688 16.40 -13.45 20.60
N ILE A 689 15.44 -13.14 19.72
CA ILE A 689 15.35 -13.75 18.39
C ILE A 689 16.62 -13.44 17.60
N TYR A 690 17.00 -12.17 17.47
CA TYR A 690 18.20 -11.76 16.72
C TYR A 690 19.47 -12.41 17.28
N ALA A 691 19.68 -12.37 18.59
CA ALA A 691 20.84 -12.99 19.22
C ALA A 691 20.91 -14.50 18.93
N THR A 692 19.77 -15.20 19.04
CA THR A 692 19.69 -16.65 18.78
C THR A 692 20.00 -16.98 17.32
N LEU A 693 19.48 -16.20 16.36
CA LEU A 693 19.78 -16.40 14.93
C LEU A 693 21.26 -16.21 14.64
N ILE A 694 21.87 -15.15 15.18
CA ILE A 694 23.30 -14.84 15.01
C ILE A 694 24.19 -15.94 15.61
N GLU A 695 23.91 -16.38 16.84
CA GLU A 695 24.66 -17.45 17.52
C GLU A 695 24.67 -18.76 16.71
N ASN A 696 23.58 -19.06 16.01
CA ASN A 696 23.42 -20.26 15.19
C ASN A 696 23.81 -20.07 13.73
N GLN A 697 24.42 -18.93 13.37
CA GLN A 697 24.84 -18.58 12.01
C GLN A 697 23.68 -18.66 10.99
N ILE A 698 22.48 -18.30 11.45
CA ILE A 698 21.31 -18.14 10.60
C ILE A 698 21.27 -16.67 10.19
N PRO A 699 21.29 -16.35 8.88
CA PRO A 699 21.22 -14.96 8.43
C PRO A 699 20.00 -14.26 9.00
N VAL A 700 20.16 -13.01 9.42
CA VAL A 700 19.04 -12.11 9.77
C VAL A 700 18.61 -11.42 8.47
N ALA A 701 17.46 -11.83 7.93
CA ALA A 701 16.92 -11.40 6.66
C ALA A 701 15.77 -10.38 6.86
N PRO A 702 15.67 -9.35 6.01
CA PRO A 702 16.63 -9.00 4.96
C PRO A 702 17.97 -8.55 5.57
N THR A 703 19.08 -8.89 4.93
CA THR A 703 20.42 -8.48 5.42
C THR A 703 20.63 -6.98 5.23
N ASP A 704 21.60 -6.39 5.92
CA ASP A 704 21.92 -4.96 5.77
C ASP A 704 22.28 -4.60 4.31
N GLU A 705 23.04 -5.47 3.64
CA GLU A 705 23.43 -5.31 2.24
C GLU A 705 22.21 -5.35 1.31
N VAL A 706 21.33 -6.35 1.48
CA VAL A 706 20.08 -6.47 0.70
C VAL A 706 19.18 -5.28 0.95
N SER A 707 19.01 -4.85 2.21
CA SER A 707 18.18 -3.70 2.59
C SER A 707 18.70 -2.40 1.99
N THR A 708 20.03 -2.22 1.97
CA THR A 708 20.68 -1.05 1.36
C THR A 708 20.44 -1.03 -0.15
N ILE A 709 20.73 -2.15 -0.83
CA ILE A 709 20.52 -2.27 -2.28
C ILE A 709 19.05 -2.07 -2.64
N PHE A 710 18.14 -2.63 -1.84
CA PHE A 710 16.70 -2.50 -2.04
C PHE A 710 16.25 -1.04 -1.98
N LEU A 711 16.66 -0.30 -0.94
CA LEU A 711 16.31 1.11 -0.78
C LEU A 711 16.96 1.99 -1.84
N ASP A 712 18.23 1.75 -2.19
CA ASP A 712 18.92 2.47 -3.25
C ASP A 712 18.26 2.23 -4.61
N GLY A 713 17.92 0.98 -4.92
CA GLY A 713 17.20 0.60 -6.15
C GLY A 713 15.79 1.20 -6.21
N THR A 714 15.07 1.24 -5.08
CA THR A 714 13.75 1.90 -4.98
C THR A 714 13.85 3.39 -5.32
N ARG A 715 14.83 4.10 -4.74
CA ARG A 715 15.05 5.54 -4.98
C ARG A 715 15.46 5.80 -6.42
N ALA A 716 16.48 5.08 -6.89
CA ALA A 716 17.05 5.26 -8.21
C ALA A 716 16.05 4.94 -9.33
N SER A 717 15.25 3.88 -9.20
CA SER A 717 14.22 3.55 -10.20
C SER A 717 13.13 4.62 -10.30
N LEU A 718 12.72 5.20 -9.16
CA LEU A 718 11.77 6.32 -9.12
C LEU A 718 12.36 7.59 -9.74
N ASP A 719 13.56 7.97 -9.33
CA ASP A 719 14.22 9.19 -9.82
C ASP A 719 14.61 9.09 -11.30
N ALA A 720 14.90 7.89 -11.81
CA ALA A 720 15.12 7.62 -13.22
C ALA A 720 13.82 7.48 -14.04
N GLU A 721 12.66 7.59 -13.39
CA GLU A 721 11.32 7.44 -13.96
C GLU A 721 11.06 6.08 -14.63
N LEU A 722 11.64 4.99 -14.10
CA LEU A 722 11.43 3.62 -14.58
C LEU A 722 10.24 3.00 -13.82
N PHE A 723 9.01 3.32 -14.21
CA PHE A 723 7.85 3.10 -13.32
C PHE A 723 7.44 1.63 -13.18
N SER A 724 7.66 0.80 -14.18
CA SER A 724 7.51 -0.67 -14.07
C SER A 724 8.45 -1.24 -13.01
N VAL A 725 9.72 -0.83 -13.01
CA VAL A 725 10.75 -1.20 -12.03
C VAL A 725 10.41 -0.67 -10.64
N ALA A 726 10.13 0.63 -10.54
CA ALA A 726 9.82 1.31 -9.29
C ALA A 726 8.60 0.73 -8.58
N LYS A 727 7.52 0.39 -9.32
CA LYS A 727 6.32 -0.23 -8.75
C LYS A 727 6.62 -1.56 -8.07
N ASN A 728 7.49 -2.38 -8.66
CA ASN A 728 7.86 -3.66 -8.09
C ASN A 728 8.59 -3.49 -6.74
N PHE A 729 9.53 -2.55 -6.66
CA PHE A 729 10.16 -2.17 -5.38
C PHE A 729 9.15 -1.60 -4.37
N MET A 730 8.34 -0.63 -4.79
CA MET A 730 7.40 0.07 -3.92
C MET A 730 6.30 -0.84 -3.36
N MET A 731 5.86 -1.83 -4.13
CA MET A 731 4.91 -2.85 -3.66
C MET A 731 5.52 -3.69 -2.53
N ASN A 732 6.76 -4.16 -2.70
CA ASN A 732 7.47 -4.90 -1.65
C ASN A 732 7.72 -4.02 -0.41
N LEU A 733 8.12 -2.76 -0.60
CA LEU A 733 8.34 -1.82 0.49
C LEU A 733 7.05 -1.54 1.29
N GLY A 734 5.93 -1.34 0.60
CA GLY A 734 4.62 -1.12 1.22
C GLY A 734 4.17 -2.31 2.05
N ILE A 735 4.35 -3.54 1.56
CA ILE A 735 3.98 -4.76 2.30
C ILE A 735 4.89 -4.97 3.52
N MET A 736 6.19 -4.75 3.39
CA MET A 736 7.19 -4.91 4.47
C MET A 736 6.97 -3.90 5.60
N THR A 737 6.73 -2.63 5.27
CA THR A 737 6.64 -1.53 6.25
C THR A 737 5.23 -1.32 6.79
N LYS A 738 4.20 -1.66 6.00
CA LYS A 738 2.79 -1.36 6.28
C LYS A 738 2.55 0.13 6.59
N ASP A 739 3.33 1.00 5.96
CA ASP A 739 3.28 2.45 6.13
C ASP A 739 2.47 3.10 5.00
N ASP A 740 1.40 3.81 5.36
CA ASP A 740 0.48 4.48 4.44
C ASP A 740 1.21 5.49 3.53
N VAL A 741 2.33 6.08 4.00
CA VAL A 741 3.17 6.97 3.17
C VAL A 741 3.70 6.25 1.92
N TYR A 742 4.15 5.01 2.05
CA TYR A 742 4.66 4.25 0.91
C TYR A 742 3.52 3.73 0.01
N PHE A 743 2.34 3.45 0.57
CA PHE A 743 1.16 3.13 -0.25
C PHE A 743 0.69 4.33 -1.06
N ASP A 744 0.69 5.53 -0.49
CA ASP A 744 0.41 6.77 -1.22
C ASP A 744 1.43 7.03 -2.32
N MET A 745 2.71 6.83 -2.03
CA MET A 745 3.76 6.90 -3.05
C MET A 745 3.50 5.88 -4.15
N LEU A 746 3.19 4.62 -3.84
CA LEU A 746 2.86 3.59 -4.83
C LEU A 746 1.65 3.99 -5.69
N ASN A 747 0.57 4.46 -5.08
CA ASN A 747 -0.65 4.94 -5.76
C ASN A 747 -0.39 6.17 -6.65
N SER A 748 0.64 6.95 -6.32
CA SER A 748 1.06 8.09 -7.12
C SER A 748 1.77 7.68 -8.42
N ILE A 749 2.31 6.46 -8.49
CA ILE A 749 3.00 5.93 -9.69
C ILE A 749 1.96 5.42 -10.68
N GLU A 750 1.77 6.16 -11.77
CA GLU A 750 0.80 5.84 -12.81
C GLU A 750 1.09 4.52 -13.54
N GLY A 751 0.02 3.83 -13.96
CA GLY A 751 0.09 2.75 -14.98
C GLY A 751 0.01 3.34 -16.38
N GLU A 752 0.30 2.53 -17.40
CA GLU A 752 0.08 2.95 -18.78
C GLU A 752 -1.43 3.27 -18.94
N PRO A 753 -1.80 4.47 -19.40
CA PRO A 753 -3.20 4.83 -19.56
C PRO A 753 -3.82 3.99 -20.69
N ASP A 754 -5.09 3.60 -20.53
CA ASP A 754 -5.87 2.97 -21.60
C ASP A 754 -5.94 3.94 -22.80
N ARG A 755 -5.25 3.62 -23.90
CA ARG A 755 -5.12 4.46 -25.10
C ARG A 755 -5.93 3.95 -26.29
#